data_AF-A0A1Q6HEX9-F1
#
_entry.id   AF-A0A1Q6HEX9-F1
#
_cell.length_a   1.000
_cell.length_b   1.000
_cell.length_c   1.000
_cell.angle_alpha   90.00
_cell.angle_beta   90.00
_cell.angle_gamma   90.00
#
_symmetry.space_group_name_H-M   'P 1'
#
loop_
_entity.id
_entity.type
_entity.pdbx_description
1 polymer ?
#
loop_
_entity_poly.entity_id
_entity_poly.type
_entity_poly.pdbx_seq_one_letter_code
_entity_poly.pdbx_strand_id
1 'polypeptide(L)'
;MVYNVRRLILFFLMSFVLVQAYPQNNRWTIYAAYHDASKCVSVGSKIYVLSDGGLYSYDYEDMDVVTYDKSGVLSDNGIFDISYCSEEKTLVIVYNNGNIDLLYDDGSVYNMTDFKNKTAGDKTINDIYVNGKNMYMSTNYGLLIVDIAERIFSKTYTLDYGINSVAVDGNFIYAATDNGVYKGNTADNLQDKSKWSVITKNAIDEFIDFNGKLYSLTSSGVFSIDKSTFAMTNISKFSAKYWSICNDMLLLSDASSLYSVGTDGKMTLLDGKGIRTADYAGNTYWCACGTDGLKGMSLKDGKFTENVSSVIPDSPMRNYSYFLRMTPENRLLVAGGSFNYNGQSFPGTLMKYENQSWTCFDEETPIATVGKSLYVNVTDIAQDPNDSEHHFAGSASDGIFEFKDYKMVNHYDYRNSPLQSILPSSSRPNAYVWITGLEYDKDGNLWMLNNQTDTIVRILKNDGKWATLYYSEIKDIPTLDQVLFDNRGWAWINCRRTTNNPVNYAGVFCVDTKGTLENTADDSRKFITRFSNQDGVAYSPDLFNCIAEDLDGNIWFGTDKGPFVTYSPEDVFDNGFYFTQVKIPRNDGTNLADYLLSDVNITCITIDGGNRKWMGTSGNGVYLLSSDGIEMIEHFTTENSPLISDNIESIAIDGSTGEVFFGTDAGLVSYLGTATDPAGSLSDDNIKVYPNPVRPEYTGRIYITGLMRDTDVKIVSASGYLVNSGTSVGGEYTWDGKNKGGKRVASGVYYVLAADAEGNSGTVAKILVIR
;
A
#
# COMPACT_ATOMS: atom_id res chain seq x y z
N MET A 1 39.54 -32.26 -17.68
CA MET A 1 38.72 -32.26 -16.44
C MET A 1 39.18 -31.23 -15.38
N VAL A 2 39.95 -30.20 -15.77
CA VAL A 2 40.39 -29.10 -14.86
C VAL A 2 39.87 -27.72 -15.33
N TYR A 3 39.24 -27.65 -16.51
CA TYR A 3 38.70 -26.41 -17.08
C TYR A 3 37.24 -26.09 -16.70
N ASN A 4 36.46 -27.07 -16.24
CA ASN A 4 35.05 -26.86 -15.84
C ASN A 4 34.88 -26.43 -14.37
N VAL A 5 35.92 -26.60 -13.54
CA VAL A 5 35.86 -26.22 -12.11
C VAL A 5 36.12 -24.72 -11.92
N ARG A 6 36.87 -24.07 -12.81
CA ARG A 6 37.10 -22.60 -12.76
C ARG A 6 35.88 -21.77 -13.16
N ARG A 7 34.97 -22.28 -14.01
CA ARG A 7 33.69 -21.61 -14.31
C ARG A 7 32.65 -21.81 -13.22
N LEU A 8 32.65 -22.95 -12.53
CA LEU A 8 31.79 -23.16 -11.37
C LEU A 8 32.19 -22.30 -10.16
N ILE A 9 33.49 -22.06 -9.97
CA ILE A 9 33.99 -21.22 -8.86
C ILE A 9 33.79 -19.72 -9.12
N LEU A 10 33.77 -19.27 -10.39
CA LEU A 10 33.42 -17.88 -10.72
C LEU A 10 31.91 -17.61 -10.70
N PHE A 11 31.05 -18.62 -10.89
CA PHE A 11 29.59 -18.45 -10.75
C PHE A 11 29.13 -18.48 -9.28
N PHE A 12 29.90 -19.10 -8.38
CA PHE A 12 29.59 -19.15 -6.94
C PHE A 12 30.13 -17.94 -6.15
N LEU A 13 30.92 -17.06 -6.79
CA LEU A 13 31.46 -15.83 -6.18
C LEU A 13 30.68 -14.56 -6.58
N MET A 14 29.60 -14.69 -7.38
CA MET A 14 28.75 -13.59 -7.83
C MET A 14 27.34 -13.61 -7.21
N SER A 15 27.17 -14.38 -6.13
CA SER A 15 26.06 -14.24 -5.18
C SER A 15 26.57 -13.63 -3.87
N PHE A 16 27.30 -12.53 -3.96
CA PHE A 16 27.27 -11.56 -2.87
C PHE A 16 26.09 -10.67 -3.18
N VAL A 17 24.94 -10.97 -2.58
CA VAL A 17 23.98 -9.91 -2.29
C VAL A 17 24.78 -8.92 -1.48
N LEU A 18 25.12 -7.78 -2.09
CA LEU A 18 25.47 -6.60 -1.35
C LEU A 18 24.22 -6.29 -0.53
N VAL A 19 24.16 -6.83 0.69
CA VAL A 19 23.35 -6.23 1.73
C VAL A 19 23.97 -4.85 1.88
N GLN A 20 23.40 -3.87 1.18
CA GLN A 20 23.63 -2.49 1.56
C GLN A 20 23.26 -2.45 3.03
N ALA A 21 24.24 -2.14 3.87
CA ALA A 21 24.03 -1.94 5.28
C ALA A 21 23.20 -0.65 5.40
N TYR A 22 21.89 -0.76 5.21
CA TYR A 22 20.96 0.23 5.69
C TYR A 22 21.22 0.37 7.20
N PRO A 23 21.25 1.60 7.74
CA PRO A 23 21.36 1.76 9.17
C PRO A 23 20.29 0.89 9.85
N GLN A 24 20.74 -0.04 10.71
CA GLN A 24 19.92 -1.05 11.44
C GLN A 24 18.80 -0.46 12.33
N ASN A 25 18.55 0.84 12.24
CA ASN A 25 17.49 1.54 12.94
C ASN A 25 16.20 1.66 12.13
N ASN A 26 16.17 1.30 10.84
CA ASN A 26 14.94 1.33 10.08
C ASN A 26 14.23 -0.04 10.12
N ARG A 27 13.14 -0.11 10.89
CA ARG A 27 12.27 -1.30 10.99
C ARG A 27 11.17 -1.30 9.92
N TRP A 28 11.14 -0.30 9.04
CA TRP A 28 10.10 -0.10 8.06
C TRP A 28 10.58 -0.42 6.65
N THR A 29 9.73 -1.07 5.86
CA THR A 29 9.93 -1.32 4.44
C THR A 29 8.72 -0.84 3.66
N ILE A 30 8.91 0.01 2.65
CA ILE A 30 7.82 0.49 1.79
C ILE A 30 7.83 -0.33 0.49
N TYR A 31 6.66 -0.85 0.10
CA TYR A 31 6.49 -1.62 -1.12
C TYR A 31 5.70 -0.80 -2.14
N ALA A 32 6.36 0.21 -2.72
CA ALA A 32 5.76 1.01 -3.79
C ALA A 32 5.75 0.24 -5.12
N ALA A 33 4.69 0.42 -5.90
CA ALA A 33 4.62 -0.06 -7.29
C ALA A 33 5.48 0.81 -8.21
N TYR A 34 6.04 0.19 -9.26
CA TYR A 34 6.84 0.88 -10.28
C TYR A 34 6.55 0.42 -11.71
N HIS A 35 5.36 -0.13 -11.96
CA HIS A 35 5.01 -0.75 -13.24
C HIS A 35 4.50 0.26 -14.28
N ASP A 36 3.96 1.42 -13.90
CA ASP A 36 3.45 2.43 -14.85
C ASP A 36 4.35 3.68 -14.99
N ALA A 37 5.44 3.56 -15.75
CA ALA A 37 6.42 4.63 -15.93
C ALA A 37 5.83 5.81 -16.74
N SER A 38 5.69 6.97 -16.11
CA SER A 38 5.07 8.17 -16.70
C SER A 38 6.09 9.21 -17.17
N LYS A 39 7.16 9.43 -16.40
CA LYS A 39 8.18 10.46 -16.67
C LYS A 39 9.59 9.93 -16.41
N CYS A 40 10.55 10.36 -17.22
CA CYS A 40 11.97 10.12 -16.96
C CYS A 40 12.80 11.40 -17.14
N VAL A 41 13.86 11.54 -16.35
CA VAL A 41 14.79 12.68 -16.36
C VAL A 41 16.21 12.18 -16.18
N SER A 42 17.12 12.56 -17.09
CA SER A 42 18.52 12.12 -17.11
C SER A 42 19.41 13.14 -16.41
N VAL A 43 20.26 12.68 -15.49
CA VAL A 43 21.24 13.48 -14.76
C VAL A 43 22.57 12.72 -14.75
N GLY A 44 23.49 13.12 -15.63
CA GLY A 44 24.73 12.35 -15.85
C GLY A 44 24.41 10.96 -16.42
N SER A 45 24.87 9.91 -15.73
CA SER A 45 24.57 8.50 -16.04
C SER A 45 23.24 7.99 -15.47
N LYS A 46 22.66 8.73 -14.53
CA LYS A 46 21.43 8.31 -13.82
C LYS A 46 20.19 8.78 -14.56
N ILE A 47 19.24 7.88 -14.71
CA ILE A 47 17.91 8.15 -15.24
C ILE A 47 16.92 8.02 -14.09
N TYR A 48 16.40 9.14 -13.60
CA TYR A 48 15.31 9.15 -12.63
C TYR A 48 13.99 8.89 -13.34
N VAL A 49 13.15 8.04 -12.77
CA VAL A 49 11.88 7.60 -13.34
C VAL A 49 10.77 7.75 -12.32
N LEU A 50 9.72 8.47 -12.71
CA LEU A 50 8.45 8.53 -12.01
C LEU A 50 7.55 7.40 -12.52
N SER A 51 7.13 6.53 -11.62
CA SER A 51 6.31 5.36 -11.93
C SER A 51 5.31 5.11 -10.80
N ASP A 52 4.02 5.01 -11.09
CA ASP A 52 2.94 4.85 -10.09
C ASP A 52 2.99 5.81 -8.88
N GLY A 53 3.55 7.01 -9.06
CA GLY A 53 3.76 7.98 -7.98
C GLY A 53 4.96 7.68 -7.06
N GLY A 54 5.75 6.64 -7.36
CA GLY A 54 7.06 6.35 -6.77
C GLY A 54 8.22 6.85 -7.64
N LEU A 55 9.41 6.89 -7.05
CA LEU A 55 10.65 7.29 -7.73
C LEU A 55 11.69 6.18 -7.66
N TYR A 56 12.27 5.84 -8.80
CA TYR A 56 13.50 5.05 -8.87
C TYR A 56 14.50 5.69 -9.83
N SER A 57 15.76 5.32 -9.73
CA SER A 57 16.79 5.67 -10.71
C SER A 57 17.44 4.42 -11.27
N TYR A 58 17.78 4.46 -12.55
CA TYR A 58 18.62 3.48 -13.23
C TYR A 58 19.91 4.16 -13.69
N ASP A 59 21.06 3.66 -13.28
CA ASP A 59 22.35 4.12 -13.81
C ASP A 59 22.78 3.21 -14.96
N TYR A 60 22.94 3.78 -16.16
CA TYR A 60 23.23 2.99 -17.34
C TYR A 60 24.71 2.60 -17.50
N GLU A 61 25.61 3.09 -16.63
CA GLU A 61 27.03 2.72 -16.66
C GLU A 61 27.32 1.46 -15.84
N ASP A 62 26.72 1.31 -14.66
CA ASP A 62 26.88 0.15 -13.77
C ASP A 62 25.65 -0.77 -13.69
N MET A 63 24.52 -0.35 -14.27
CA MET A 63 23.23 -1.05 -14.30
C MET A 63 22.52 -1.12 -12.95
N ASP A 64 22.88 -0.24 -12.00
CA ASP A 64 22.26 -0.20 -10.68
C ASP A 64 20.86 0.42 -10.72
N VAL A 65 19.93 -0.19 -9.96
CA VAL A 65 18.58 0.32 -9.73
C VAL A 65 18.46 0.70 -8.26
N VAL A 66 18.02 1.93 -8.01
CA VAL A 66 17.82 2.47 -6.65
C VAL A 66 16.42 3.05 -6.55
N THR A 67 15.67 2.66 -5.53
CA THR A 67 14.35 3.21 -5.19
C THR A 67 14.47 4.30 -4.13
N TYR A 68 13.56 5.28 -4.16
CA TYR A 68 13.54 6.41 -3.23
C TYR A 68 12.15 6.52 -2.59
N ASP A 69 12.09 6.51 -1.26
CA ASP A 69 10.85 6.55 -0.48
C ASP A 69 11.06 7.14 0.93
N LYS A 70 9.98 7.22 1.73
CA LYS A 70 9.97 7.76 3.12
C LYS A 70 10.81 6.97 4.11
N SER A 71 11.10 5.71 3.83
CA SER A 71 11.99 4.88 4.64
C SER A 71 13.47 5.22 4.37
N GLY A 72 13.74 5.78 3.19
CA GLY A 72 15.02 6.32 2.78
C GLY A 72 15.14 7.83 2.96
N VAL A 73 15.39 8.53 1.85
CA VAL A 73 15.73 9.97 1.85
C VAL A 73 14.54 10.89 1.57
N LEU A 74 13.43 10.36 1.05
CA LEU A 74 12.29 11.18 0.68
C LEU A 74 11.43 11.52 1.90
N SER A 75 10.68 12.61 1.80
CA SER A 75 9.88 13.14 2.90
C SER A 75 8.39 12.77 2.80
N ASP A 76 7.94 12.31 1.64
CA ASP A 76 6.54 11.99 1.38
C ASP A 76 6.36 10.88 0.32
N ASN A 77 5.11 10.51 0.05
CA ASN A 77 4.72 9.56 -1.01
C ASN A 77 3.71 10.20 -1.99
N GLY A 78 3.46 9.53 -3.13
CA GLY A 78 2.53 10.03 -4.15
C GLY A 78 3.10 11.24 -4.90
N ILE A 79 4.18 11.04 -5.65
CA ILE A 79 4.84 12.06 -6.45
C ILE A 79 3.95 12.44 -7.64
N PHE A 80 3.70 13.74 -7.78
CA PHE A 80 2.96 14.35 -8.89
C PHE A 80 3.87 14.57 -10.10
N ASP A 81 5.04 15.18 -9.90
CA ASP A 81 5.99 15.47 -10.97
C ASP A 81 7.44 15.41 -10.49
N ILE A 82 8.34 15.08 -11.42
CA ILE A 82 9.79 15.24 -11.26
C ILE A 82 10.35 16.14 -12.36
N SER A 83 11.23 17.06 -12.00
CA SER A 83 11.86 17.99 -12.93
C SER A 83 13.28 18.33 -12.47
N TYR A 84 14.24 18.47 -13.40
CA TYR A 84 15.62 18.81 -13.05
C TYR A 84 15.92 20.30 -13.28
N CYS A 85 16.36 20.99 -12.23
CA CYS A 85 16.88 22.35 -12.32
C CYS A 85 18.38 22.27 -12.59
N SER A 86 18.78 22.52 -13.84
CA SER A 86 20.18 22.43 -14.27
C SER A 86 21.07 23.54 -13.72
N GLU A 87 20.50 24.72 -13.42
CA GLU A 87 21.21 25.86 -12.82
C GLU A 87 21.66 25.53 -11.39
N GLU A 88 20.79 24.87 -10.62
CA GLU A 88 21.03 24.49 -9.22
C GLU A 88 21.47 23.02 -9.04
N LYS A 89 21.60 22.27 -10.13
CA LYS A 89 21.92 20.83 -10.14
C LYS A 89 21.10 20.01 -9.15
N THR A 90 19.79 20.17 -9.24
CA THR A 90 18.86 19.64 -8.24
C THR A 90 17.68 18.98 -8.95
N LEU A 91 17.36 17.75 -8.57
CA LEU A 91 16.10 17.12 -8.93
C LEU A 91 15.01 17.64 -7.99
N VAL A 92 14.00 18.29 -8.57
CA VAL A 92 12.81 18.77 -7.88
C VAL A 92 11.75 17.70 -7.96
N ILE A 93 11.25 17.28 -6.79
CA ILE A 93 10.23 16.26 -6.62
C ILE A 93 9.03 16.92 -5.97
N VAL A 94 7.90 16.96 -6.67
CA VAL A 94 6.67 17.59 -6.16
C VAL A 94 5.64 16.51 -5.87
N TYR A 95 5.07 16.51 -4.67
CA TYR A 95 4.06 15.54 -4.23
C TYR A 95 2.64 16.04 -4.46
N ASN A 96 1.68 15.12 -4.59
CA ASN A 96 0.26 15.44 -4.80
C ASN A 96 -0.33 16.37 -3.71
N ASN A 97 0.21 16.33 -2.50
CA ASN A 97 -0.22 17.17 -1.37
C ASN A 97 0.46 18.55 -1.32
N GLY A 98 1.32 18.88 -2.29
CA GLY A 98 2.04 20.15 -2.37
C GLY A 98 3.32 20.21 -1.53
N ASN A 99 3.78 19.09 -0.96
CA ASN A 99 5.13 18.97 -0.44
C ASN A 99 6.15 19.00 -1.58
N ILE A 100 7.38 19.45 -1.32
CA ILE A 100 8.45 19.47 -2.32
C ILE A 100 9.73 18.94 -1.68
N ASP A 101 10.39 18.01 -2.35
CA ASP A 101 11.76 17.60 -2.04
C ASP A 101 12.73 18.11 -3.11
N LEU A 102 13.87 18.62 -2.65
CA LEU A 102 15.01 19.00 -3.47
C LEU A 102 16.12 17.98 -3.25
N LEU A 103 16.31 17.07 -4.20
CA LEU A 103 17.34 16.04 -4.17
C LEU A 103 18.59 16.51 -4.91
N TYR A 104 19.71 16.58 -4.18
CA TYR A 104 21.01 17.02 -4.70
C TYR A 104 21.87 15.84 -5.17
N ASP A 105 22.90 16.13 -5.98
CA ASP A 105 23.83 15.14 -6.54
C ASP A 105 24.53 14.27 -5.47
N ASP A 106 24.72 14.79 -4.24
CA ASP A 106 25.32 14.06 -3.12
C ASP A 106 24.34 13.12 -2.39
N GLY A 107 23.08 13.06 -2.85
CA GLY A 107 22.01 12.25 -2.27
C GLY A 107 21.29 12.92 -1.09
N SER A 108 21.68 14.13 -0.69
CA SER A 108 20.96 14.86 0.34
C SER A 108 19.63 15.41 -0.18
N VAL A 109 18.64 15.47 0.71
CA VAL A 109 17.30 15.99 0.43
C VAL A 109 17.01 17.20 1.32
N TYR A 110 16.48 18.26 0.73
CA TYR A 110 15.88 19.38 1.47
C TYR A 110 14.38 19.41 1.23
N ASN A 111 13.62 19.30 2.32
CA ASN A 111 12.17 19.26 2.28
C ASN A 111 11.53 20.66 2.50
N MET A 112 10.56 21.02 1.67
CA MET A 112 9.82 22.27 1.73
C MET A 112 8.33 22.00 2.00
N THR A 113 7.92 22.17 3.25
CA THR A 113 6.55 21.84 3.71
C THR A 113 5.58 23.01 3.70
N ASP A 114 6.01 24.24 3.39
CA ASP A 114 5.20 25.44 3.59
C ASP A 114 3.85 25.37 2.87
N PHE A 115 3.82 24.92 1.60
CA PHE A 115 2.56 24.81 0.86
C PHE A 115 1.70 23.63 1.32
N LYS A 116 2.30 22.47 1.63
CA LYS A 116 1.62 21.34 2.28
C LYS A 116 0.89 21.79 3.56
N ASN A 117 1.56 22.55 4.42
CA ASN A 117 1.05 22.97 5.73
C ASN A 117 0.13 24.20 5.67
N LYS A 118 0.10 24.92 4.53
CA LYS A 118 -0.73 26.11 4.39
C LYS A 118 -2.22 25.77 4.51
N THR A 119 -2.96 26.47 5.36
CA THR A 119 -4.42 26.42 5.30
C THR A 119 -4.89 27.20 4.07
N ALA A 120 -5.11 26.49 2.96
CA ALA A 120 -5.57 27.05 1.70
C ALA A 120 -6.87 26.37 1.27
N GLY A 121 -7.52 26.90 0.24
CA GLY A 121 -8.64 26.23 -0.43
C GLY A 121 -8.17 24.99 -1.20
N ASP A 122 -8.70 24.79 -2.40
CA ASP A 122 -8.28 23.69 -3.27
C ASP A 122 -6.80 23.83 -3.69
N LYS A 123 -5.96 22.87 -3.30
CA LYS A 123 -4.51 22.85 -3.59
C LYS A 123 -4.13 21.98 -4.79
N THR A 124 -5.10 21.45 -5.52
CA THR A 124 -4.86 20.57 -6.68
C THR A 124 -3.80 21.21 -7.58
N ILE A 125 -2.73 20.45 -7.84
CA ILE A 125 -1.61 20.85 -8.70
C ILE A 125 -1.98 20.45 -10.12
N ASN A 126 -1.82 21.40 -11.04
CA ASN A 126 -2.18 21.22 -12.45
C ASN A 126 -0.95 21.09 -13.36
N ASP A 127 0.14 21.83 -13.05
CA ASP A 127 1.35 21.85 -13.88
C ASP A 127 2.57 22.33 -13.07
N ILE A 128 3.75 21.82 -13.43
CA ILE A 128 5.07 22.19 -12.89
C ILE A 128 5.97 22.62 -14.05
N TYR A 129 6.40 23.88 -14.01
CA TYR A 129 7.29 24.46 -15.01
C TYR A 129 8.56 25.01 -14.35
N VAL A 130 9.73 24.46 -14.70
CA VAL A 130 11.03 24.93 -14.23
C VAL A 130 11.68 25.82 -15.29
N ASN A 131 12.07 27.04 -14.92
CA ASN A 131 12.76 27.98 -15.79
C ASN A 131 13.84 28.77 -15.04
N GLY A 132 15.10 28.50 -15.39
CA GLY A 132 16.26 28.90 -14.60
C GLY A 132 16.18 28.34 -13.18
N LYS A 133 16.53 29.16 -12.19
CA LYS A 133 16.40 28.84 -10.76
C LYS A 133 14.98 28.83 -10.19
N ASN A 134 13.96 29.18 -10.97
CA ASN A 134 12.58 29.24 -10.48
C ASN A 134 11.78 28.02 -10.93
N MET A 135 11.01 27.44 -10.01
CA MET A 135 9.90 26.55 -10.32
C MET A 135 8.59 27.32 -10.20
N TYR A 136 7.74 27.16 -11.20
CA TYR A 136 6.38 27.70 -11.24
C TYR A 136 5.42 26.53 -11.07
N MET A 137 4.60 26.60 -10.03
CA MET A 137 3.62 25.56 -9.68
C MET A 137 2.21 26.13 -9.88
N SER A 138 1.55 25.64 -10.92
CA SER A 138 0.18 26.01 -11.29
C SER A 138 -0.79 25.15 -10.47
N THR A 139 -1.69 25.80 -9.73
CA THR A 139 -2.64 25.10 -8.86
C THR A 139 -4.04 25.72 -8.92
N ASN A 140 -5.02 25.01 -8.36
CA ASN A 140 -6.36 25.56 -8.14
C ASN A 140 -6.39 26.69 -7.10
N TYR A 141 -5.38 26.77 -6.24
CA TYR A 141 -5.21 27.86 -5.28
C TYR A 141 -4.65 29.12 -5.94
N GLY A 142 -3.81 28.96 -6.97
CA GLY A 142 -3.12 30.03 -7.68
C GLY A 142 -1.75 29.59 -8.21
N LEU A 143 -0.95 30.55 -8.66
CA LEU A 143 0.39 30.33 -9.19
C LEU A 143 1.39 30.57 -8.07
N LEU A 144 2.12 29.53 -7.69
CA LEU A 144 3.21 29.62 -6.73
C LEU A 144 4.55 29.65 -7.47
N ILE A 145 5.44 30.55 -7.06
CA ILE A 145 6.80 30.62 -7.57
C ILE A 145 7.74 30.24 -6.44
N VAL A 146 8.54 29.20 -6.67
CA VAL A 146 9.57 28.71 -5.77
C VAL A 146 10.93 29.10 -6.33
N ASP A 147 11.72 29.84 -5.56
CA ASP A 147 13.14 30.04 -5.85
C ASP A 147 13.90 28.83 -5.30
N ILE A 148 14.40 27.98 -6.18
CA ILE A 148 15.02 26.70 -5.81
C ILE A 148 16.35 26.93 -5.09
N ALA A 149 17.12 27.93 -5.52
CA ALA A 149 18.40 28.29 -4.92
C ALA A 149 18.24 28.75 -3.47
N GLU A 150 17.28 29.65 -3.24
CA GLU A 150 17.00 30.21 -1.91
C GLU A 150 16.08 29.33 -1.06
N ARG A 151 15.47 28.30 -1.66
CA ARG A 151 14.55 27.34 -1.01
C ARG A 151 13.35 28.02 -0.37
N ILE A 152 12.78 29.00 -1.07
CA ILE A 152 11.62 29.78 -0.60
C ILE A 152 10.50 29.84 -1.64
N PHE A 153 9.26 29.86 -1.16
CA PHE A 153 8.12 30.32 -1.95
C PHE A 153 8.22 31.84 -2.11
N SER A 154 8.86 32.28 -3.19
CA SER A 154 9.16 33.69 -3.42
C SER A 154 7.90 34.53 -3.65
N LYS A 155 6.91 33.98 -4.38
CA LYS A 155 5.66 34.68 -4.71
C LYS A 155 4.48 33.72 -4.83
N THR A 156 3.28 34.26 -4.60
CA THR A 156 2.01 33.61 -4.91
C THR A 156 1.09 34.61 -5.59
N TYR A 157 0.48 34.22 -6.72
CA TYR A 157 -0.48 35.03 -7.45
C TYR A 157 -1.81 34.30 -7.58
N THR A 158 -2.91 34.99 -7.28
CA THR A 158 -4.26 34.43 -7.30
C THR A 158 -5.12 35.16 -8.33
N LEU A 159 -5.77 34.43 -9.24
CA LEU A 159 -6.61 34.98 -10.31
C LEU A 159 -8.12 34.71 -10.11
N ASP A 160 -8.52 34.20 -8.94
CA ASP A 160 -9.87 33.70 -8.61
C ASP A 160 -10.33 32.47 -9.42
N TYR A 161 -9.41 31.88 -10.18
CA TYR A 161 -9.61 30.65 -10.96
C TYR A 161 -8.40 29.76 -10.76
N GLY A 162 -8.59 28.46 -10.96
CA GLY A 162 -7.47 27.54 -11.08
C GLY A 162 -6.61 27.89 -12.29
N ILE A 163 -5.30 27.73 -12.11
CA ILE A 163 -4.31 27.96 -13.15
C ILE A 163 -3.89 26.61 -13.68
N ASN A 164 -4.13 26.38 -14.97
CA ASN A 164 -3.89 25.10 -15.63
C ASN A 164 -2.41 24.93 -15.93
N SER A 165 -1.78 25.95 -16.51
CA SER A 165 -0.37 25.95 -16.88
C SER A 165 0.17 27.38 -17.00
N VAL A 166 1.49 27.52 -17.03
CA VAL A 166 2.16 28.82 -17.10
C VAL A 166 3.31 28.82 -18.09
N ALA A 167 3.49 29.94 -18.78
CA ALA A 167 4.69 30.22 -19.58
C ALA A 167 5.33 31.54 -19.16
N VAL A 168 6.65 31.64 -19.35
CA VAL A 168 7.42 32.84 -19.00
C VAL A 168 8.24 33.28 -20.22
N ASP A 169 8.16 34.58 -20.54
CA ASP A 169 8.94 35.19 -21.63
C ASP A 169 9.48 36.55 -21.18
N GLY A 170 10.77 36.59 -20.87
CA GLY A 170 11.43 37.75 -20.26
C GLY A 170 10.73 38.17 -18.97
N ASN A 171 10.21 39.39 -18.93
CA ASN A 171 9.51 39.92 -17.76
C ASN A 171 8.01 39.55 -17.72
N PHE A 172 7.49 38.77 -18.67
CA PHE A 172 6.06 38.45 -18.72
C PHE A 172 5.77 37.02 -18.27
N ILE A 173 4.70 36.88 -17.49
CA ILE A 173 4.10 35.60 -17.10
C ILE A 173 2.76 35.47 -17.84
N TYR A 174 2.52 34.31 -18.42
CA TYR A 174 1.27 33.93 -19.08
C TYR A 174 0.64 32.78 -18.29
N ALA A 175 -0.46 33.04 -17.60
CA ALA A 175 -1.19 32.04 -16.82
C ALA A 175 -2.43 31.58 -17.60
N ALA A 176 -2.48 30.31 -17.97
CA ALA A 176 -3.65 29.69 -18.58
C ALA A 176 -4.67 29.31 -17.51
N THR A 177 -5.94 29.56 -17.81
CA THR A 177 -7.09 29.19 -16.98
C THR A 177 -8.21 28.73 -17.90
N ASP A 178 -9.25 28.11 -17.32
CA ASP A 178 -10.48 27.79 -18.05
C ASP A 178 -11.21 29.03 -18.60
N ASN A 179 -10.86 30.23 -18.12
CA ASN A 179 -11.45 31.50 -18.53
C ASN A 179 -10.55 32.32 -19.47
N GLY A 180 -9.50 31.69 -20.01
CA GLY A 180 -8.55 32.31 -20.92
C GLY A 180 -7.17 32.52 -20.31
N VAL A 181 -6.31 33.24 -21.03
CA VAL A 181 -4.91 33.46 -20.66
C VAL A 181 -4.73 34.87 -20.12
N TYR A 182 -4.13 34.95 -18.93
CA TYR A 182 -3.79 36.19 -18.25
C TYR A 182 -2.31 36.49 -18.40
N LYS A 183 -1.98 37.70 -18.84
CA LYS A 183 -0.62 38.22 -18.96
C LYS A 183 -0.31 39.20 -17.84
N GLY A 184 0.76 38.93 -17.10
CA GLY A 184 1.29 39.79 -16.05
C GLY A 184 2.73 40.21 -16.36
N ASN A 185 3.06 41.48 -16.15
CA ASN A 185 4.45 41.97 -16.17
C ASN A 185 5.04 41.87 -14.76
N THR A 186 6.15 41.15 -14.60
CA THR A 186 6.84 40.94 -13.32
C THR A 186 7.43 42.22 -12.72
N ALA A 187 7.57 43.29 -13.51
CA ALA A 187 7.92 44.62 -13.01
C ALA A 187 6.76 45.33 -12.27
N ASP A 188 5.51 44.87 -12.47
CA ASP A 188 4.33 45.37 -11.76
C ASP A 188 4.05 44.54 -10.48
N ASN A 189 3.17 45.06 -9.62
CA ASN A 189 2.69 44.30 -8.46
C ASN A 189 1.63 43.27 -8.87
N LEU A 190 2.06 42.09 -9.32
CA LEU A 190 1.16 41.02 -9.78
C LEU A 190 0.32 40.34 -8.67
N GLN A 191 0.48 40.72 -7.40
CA GLN A 191 -0.51 40.38 -6.36
C GLN A 191 -1.83 41.14 -6.55
N ASP A 192 -1.77 42.32 -7.16
CA ASP A 192 -2.96 43.07 -7.56
C ASP A 192 -3.48 42.51 -8.90
N LYS A 193 -4.62 41.80 -8.84
CA LYS A 193 -5.27 41.20 -10.01
C LYS A 193 -5.51 42.21 -11.14
N SER A 194 -5.69 43.49 -10.84
CA SER A 194 -5.90 44.53 -11.87
C SER A 194 -4.67 44.79 -12.76
N LYS A 195 -3.49 44.27 -12.36
CA LYS A 195 -2.24 44.30 -13.14
C LYS A 195 -2.11 43.17 -14.15
N TRP A 196 -3.03 42.21 -14.12
CA TRP A 196 -3.13 41.17 -15.13
C TRP A 196 -4.08 41.60 -16.24
N SER A 197 -3.71 41.28 -17.48
CA SER A 197 -4.54 41.54 -18.66
C SER A 197 -4.90 40.24 -19.36
N VAL A 198 -6.17 40.08 -19.72
CA VAL A 198 -6.62 38.92 -20.51
C VAL A 198 -6.21 39.14 -21.96
N ILE A 199 -5.38 38.24 -22.50
CA ILE A 199 -4.87 38.35 -23.87
C ILE A 199 -5.63 37.46 -24.85
N THR A 200 -6.25 36.38 -24.38
CA THR A 200 -7.17 35.55 -25.15
C THR A 200 -8.19 34.88 -24.24
N LYS A 201 -9.37 34.57 -24.78
CA LYS A 201 -10.41 33.78 -24.10
C LYS A 201 -10.35 32.29 -24.43
N ASN A 202 -9.41 31.88 -25.27
CA ASN A 202 -9.22 30.46 -25.57
C ASN A 202 -8.69 29.77 -24.31
N ALA A 203 -9.34 28.68 -23.91
CA ALA A 203 -8.82 27.80 -22.88
C ALA A 203 -7.55 27.10 -23.41
N ILE A 204 -6.54 27.05 -22.56
CA ILE A 204 -5.29 26.34 -22.80
C ILE A 204 -5.11 25.38 -21.62
N ASP A 205 -4.83 24.12 -21.95
CA ASP A 205 -4.60 23.10 -20.94
C ASP A 205 -3.14 23.17 -20.49
N GLU A 206 -2.21 23.29 -21.44
CA GLU A 206 -0.78 23.27 -21.16
C GLU A 206 0.03 24.17 -22.09
N PHE A 207 1.05 24.84 -21.57
CA PHE A 207 2.06 25.56 -22.34
C PHE A 207 3.36 24.79 -22.45
N ILE A 208 4.02 24.88 -23.62
CA ILE A 208 5.32 24.26 -23.85
C ILE A 208 6.24 25.25 -24.57
N ASP A 209 7.36 25.66 -23.95
CA ASP A 209 8.41 26.42 -24.67
C ASP A 209 9.40 25.44 -25.30
N PHE A 210 9.53 25.50 -26.62
CA PHE A 210 10.46 24.67 -27.37
C PHE A 210 11.13 25.47 -28.48
N ASN A 211 12.46 25.49 -28.46
CA ASN A 211 13.31 26.15 -29.46
C ASN A 211 12.91 27.63 -29.70
N GLY A 212 12.59 28.36 -28.62
CA GLY A 212 12.20 29.77 -28.64
C GLY A 212 10.77 30.04 -29.13
N LYS A 213 10.03 29.01 -29.55
CA LYS A 213 8.61 29.08 -29.91
C LYS A 213 7.77 28.59 -28.73
N LEU A 214 6.61 29.20 -28.57
CA LEU A 214 5.62 28.76 -27.58
C LEU A 214 4.59 27.86 -28.29
N TYR A 215 4.29 26.72 -27.69
CA TYR A 215 3.24 25.81 -28.09
C TYR A 215 2.19 25.70 -26.99
N SER A 216 1.00 25.26 -27.35
CA SER A 216 -0.04 24.93 -26.39
C SER A 216 -0.75 23.63 -26.74
N LEU A 217 -1.07 22.86 -25.72
CA LEU A 217 -1.99 21.74 -25.80
C LEU A 217 -3.39 22.21 -25.42
N THR A 218 -4.36 21.72 -26.18
CA THR A 218 -5.79 21.97 -25.93
C THR A 218 -6.57 20.68 -26.21
N SER A 219 -7.79 20.61 -25.68
CA SER A 219 -8.80 19.61 -26.09
C SER A 219 -9.02 19.48 -27.60
N SER A 220 -8.67 20.50 -28.39
CA SER A 220 -8.85 20.54 -29.85
C SER A 220 -7.58 20.24 -30.67
N GLY A 221 -6.45 20.06 -30.00
CA GLY A 221 -5.18 19.70 -30.63
C GLY A 221 -3.99 20.54 -30.19
N VAL A 222 -2.92 20.49 -30.98
CA VAL A 222 -1.65 21.18 -30.74
C VAL A 222 -1.60 22.47 -31.54
N PHE A 223 -1.21 23.57 -30.89
CA PHE A 223 -1.10 24.88 -31.50
C PHE A 223 0.29 25.47 -31.30
N SER A 224 0.79 26.22 -32.28
CA SER A 224 1.90 27.15 -32.09
C SER A 224 1.35 28.54 -31.77
N ILE A 225 2.06 29.28 -30.91
CA ILE A 225 1.68 30.61 -30.45
C ILE A 225 2.74 31.60 -30.93
N ASP A 226 2.29 32.62 -31.66
CA ASP A 226 3.11 33.80 -31.95
C ASP A 226 3.26 34.64 -30.67
N LYS A 227 4.46 34.69 -30.07
CA LYS A 227 4.69 35.40 -28.79
C LYS A 227 4.36 36.90 -28.84
N SER A 228 4.35 37.53 -30.03
CA SER A 228 4.12 38.97 -30.18
C SER A 228 2.64 39.34 -30.20
N THR A 229 1.82 38.54 -30.88
CA THR A 229 0.37 38.76 -31.07
C THR A 229 -0.48 37.84 -30.20
N PHE A 230 0.11 36.79 -29.64
CA PHE A 230 -0.54 35.66 -29.01
C PHE A 230 -1.54 34.92 -29.93
N ALA A 231 -1.37 35.06 -31.24
CA ALA A 231 -2.17 34.34 -32.22
C ALA A 231 -1.80 32.85 -32.20
N MET A 232 -2.82 32.00 -32.08
CA MET A 232 -2.66 30.55 -32.05
C MET A 232 -2.91 29.96 -33.43
N THR A 233 -1.97 29.15 -33.94
CA THR A 233 -2.10 28.42 -35.20
C THR A 233 -2.17 26.94 -34.91
N ASN A 234 -3.27 26.27 -35.29
CA ASN A 234 -3.38 24.83 -35.15
C ASN A 234 -2.36 24.15 -36.07
N ILE A 235 -1.47 23.34 -35.51
CA ILE A 235 -0.49 22.55 -36.28
C ILE A 235 -0.89 21.08 -36.37
N SER A 236 -1.77 20.61 -35.47
CA SER A 236 -2.33 19.27 -35.50
C SER A 236 -3.62 19.18 -34.68
N LYS A 237 -4.50 18.25 -35.04
CA LYS A 237 -5.69 17.86 -34.27
C LYS A 237 -5.39 16.80 -33.20
N PHE A 238 -4.14 16.34 -33.11
CA PHE A 238 -3.71 15.37 -32.12
C PHE A 238 -3.84 15.94 -30.70
N SER A 239 -4.52 15.23 -29.80
CA SER A 239 -4.64 15.60 -28.39
C SER A 239 -3.60 14.80 -27.61
N ALA A 240 -2.45 15.43 -27.38
CA ALA A 240 -1.37 14.83 -26.60
C ALA A 240 -1.77 14.76 -25.12
N LYS A 241 -1.42 13.65 -24.47
CA LYS A 241 -1.55 13.45 -23.02
C LYS A 241 -0.24 13.63 -22.28
N TYR A 242 0.88 13.38 -22.96
CA TYR A 242 2.22 13.53 -22.41
C TYR A 242 3.09 14.28 -23.40
N TRP A 243 4.12 14.94 -22.87
CA TRP A 243 5.13 15.58 -23.67
C TRP A 243 6.49 15.55 -22.96
N SER A 244 7.54 15.71 -23.75
CA SER A 244 8.91 15.87 -23.25
C SER A 244 9.76 16.55 -24.31
N ILE A 245 10.87 17.17 -23.92
CA ILE A 245 11.82 17.78 -24.85
C ILE A 245 13.14 17.03 -24.70
N CYS A 246 13.62 16.45 -25.79
CA CYS A 246 14.90 15.74 -25.79
C CYS A 246 15.53 15.81 -27.19
N ASN A 247 16.86 15.92 -27.23
CA ASN A 247 17.66 15.90 -28.46
C ASN A 247 17.09 16.77 -29.62
N ASP A 248 16.84 18.06 -29.33
CA ASP A 248 16.27 19.05 -30.26
C ASP A 248 14.91 18.68 -30.87
N MET A 249 14.10 17.89 -30.15
CA MET A 249 12.73 17.56 -30.50
C MET A 249 11.79 17.76 -29.32
N LEU A 250 10.60 18.27 -29.58
CA LEU A 250 9.46 18.16 -28.69
C LEU A 250 8.69 16.89 -29.04
N LEU A 251 8.62 15.94 -28.11
CA LEU A 251 7.80 14.74 -28.23
C LEU A 251 6.42 14.98 -27.64
N LEU A 252 5.39 14.50 -28.34
CA LEU A 252 3.97 14.61 -27.99
C LEU A 252 3.33 13.24 -28.16
N SER A 253 2.75 12.68 -27.11
CA SER A 253 2.25 11.30 -27.14
C SER A 253 0.89 11.12 -26.47
N ASP A 254 0.22 10.04 -26.82
CA ASP A 254 -0.91 9.47 -26.11
C ASP A 254 -0.75 7.94 -26.03
N ALA A 255 -1.80 7.21 -25.65
CA ALA A 255 -1.72 5.75 -25.56
C ALA A 255 -1.52 5.02 -26.91
N SER A 256 -1.64 5.71 -28.04
CA SER A 256 -1.72 5.13 -29.38
C SER A 256 -0.66 5.62 -30.35
N SER A 257 -0.23 6.88 -30.21
CA SER A 257 0.55 7.60 -31.21
C SER A 257 1.62 8.46 -30.55
N LEU A 258 2.76 8.57 -31.23
CA LEU A 258 3.87 9.44 -30.84
C LEU A 258 4.20 10.37 -32.00
N TYR A 259 4.30 11.66 -31.72
CA TYR A 259 4.72 12.69 -32.67
C TYR A 259 5.96 13.40 -32.15
N SER A 260 6.78 13.89 -33.09
CA SER A 260 7.82 14.87 -32.81
C SER A 260 7.48 16.21 -33.46
N VAL A 261 7.87 17.29 -32.83
CA VAL A 261 7.98 18.62 -33.44
C VAL A 261 9.45 18.96 -33.51
N GLY A 262 9.97 19.12 -34.73
CA GLY A 262 11.36 19.52 -34.96
C GLY A 262 11.58 21.02 -34.77
N THR A 263 12.83 21.46 -34.81
CA THR A 263 13.20 22.89 -34.70
C THR A 263 12.57 23.77 -35.80
N ASP A 264 12.26 23.18 -36.96
CA ASP A 264 11.53 23.83 -38.05
C ASP A 264 10.04 24.08 -37.72
N GLY A 265 9.54 23.48 -36.63
CA GLY A 265 8.17 23.55 -36.15
C GLY A 265 7.21 22.59 -36.84
N LYS A 266 7.69 21.65 -37.66
CA LYS A 266 6.85 20.64 -38.29
C LYS A 266 6.62 19.46 -37.37
N MET A 267 5.38 19.01 -37.34
CA MET A 267 4.97 17.82 -36.60
C MET A 267 5.05 16.57 -37.48
N THR A 268 5.71 15.51 -37.00
CA THR A 268 5.95 14.26 -37.72
C THR A 268 5.54 13.07 -36.85
N LEU A 269 4.77 12.12 -37.41
CA LEU A 269 4.43 10.87 -36.73
C LEU A 269 5.67 9.97 -36.64
N LEU A 270 5.93 9.40 -35.47
CA LEU A 270 7.01 8.46 -35.21
C LEU A 270 6.47 7.06 -34.94
N ASP A 271 7.24 6.03 -35.31
CA ASP A 271 7.00 4.64 -34.88
C ASP A 271 7.61 4.46 -33.49
N GLY A 272 6.80 4.70 -32.45
CA GLY A 272 7.21 4.67 -31.04
C GLY A 272 6.01 4.53 -30.09
N LYS A 273 5.01 3.74 -30.49
CA LYS A 273 3.79 3.53 -29.71
C LYS A 273 4.12 3.04 -28.29
N GLY A 274 3.48 3.63 -27.29
CA GLY A 274 3.67 3.30 -25.87
C GLY A 274 4.63 4.22 -25.13
N ILE A 275 5.50 4.95 -25.85
CA ILE A 275 6.37 5.98 -25.25
C ILE A 275 5.51 7.15 -24.77
N ARG A 276 5.54 7.43 -23.46
CA ARG A 276 4.87 8.58 -22.85
C ARG A 276 5.79 9.80 -22.90
N THR A 277 6.98 9.67 -22.32
CA THR A 277 8.02 10.70 -22.31
C THR A 277 9.38 10.07 -22.61
N ALA A 278 10.33 10.89 -23.04
CA ALA A 278 11.71 10.45 -23.20
C ALA A 278 12.70 11.55 -22.86
N ASP A 279 13.90 11.14 -22.51
CA ASP A 279 15.07 11.99 -22.37
C ASP A 279 16.28 11.36 -23.08
N TYR A 280 17.33 12.13 -23.33
CA TYR A 280 18.47 11.70 -24.14
C TYR A 280 19.80 11.81 -23.37
N ALA A 281 20.42 10.67 -23.11
CA ALA A 281 21.72 10.57 -22.43
C ALA A 281 22.51 9.37 -22.94
N GLY A 282 23.84 9.46 -22.93
CA GLY A 282 24.71 8.34 -23.33
C GLY A 282 24.45 7.81 -24.76
N ASN A 283 24.08 8.69 -25.70
CA ASN A 283 23.64 8.35 -27.07
C ASN A 283 22.38 7.48 -27.17
N THR A 284 21.56 7.44 -26.11
CA THR A 284 20.35 6.61 -26.01
C THR A 284 19.16 7.50 -25.65
N TYR A 285 18.00 7.21 -26.25
CA TYR A 285 16.73 7.74 -25.78
C TYR A 285 16.23 6.85 -24.65
N TRP A 286 16.17 7.39 -23.45
CA TRP A 286 15.56 6.74 -22.31
C TRP A 286 14.08 7.10 -22.32
N CYS A 287 13.22 6.11 -22.49
CA CYS A 287 11.79 6.29 -22.70
C CYS A 287 11.00 5.70 -21.54
N ALA A 288 10.14 6.49 -20.90
CA ALA A 288 9.12 6.00 -20.00
C ALA A 288 7.93 5.46 -20.82
N CYS A 289 7.67 4.16 -20.75
CA CYS A 289 6.77 3.45 -21.65
C CYS A 289 5.48 2.93 -20.96
N GLY A 290 5.03 3.57 -19.88
CA GLY A 290 3.89 3.08 -19.09
C GLY A 290 4.18 1.70 -18.50
N THR A 291 3.28 0.73 -18.70
CA THR A 291 3.38 -0.66 -18.23
C THR A 291 4.59 -1.44 -18.76
N ASP A 292 5.26 -0.90 -19.78
CA ASP A 292 6.49 -1.45 -20.35
C ASP A 292 7.75 -0.95 -19.63
N GLY A 293 7.62 -0.15 -18.58
CA GLY A 293 8.73 0.36 -17.76
C GLY A 293 9.61 1.39 -18.47
N LEU A 294 10.84 1.56 -17.96
CA LEU A 294 11.88 2.35 -18.62
C LEU A 294 12.56 1.51 -19.71
N LYS A 295 12.69 2.05 -20.93
CA LYS A 295 13.41 1.40 -22.04
C LYS A 295 14.49 2.30 -22.60
N GLY A 296 15.65 1.74 -22.94
CA GLY A 296 16.67 2.44 -23.71
C GLY A 296 16.50 2.16 -25.20
N MET A 297 16.40 3.20 -26.03
CA MET A 297 16.06 3.09 -27.45
C MET A 297 16.97 3.92 -28.36
N SER A 298 17.05 3.52 -29.63
CA SER A 298 17.60 4.32 -30.72
C SER A 298 16.50 4.83 -31.65
N LEU A 299 16.68 6.02 -32.21
CA LEU A 299 15.78 6.59 -33.22
C LEU A 299 16.49 6.62 -34.57
N LYS A 300 15.92 5.92 -35.56
CA LYS A 300 16.42 5.92 -36.95
C LYS A 300 15.25 5.95 -37.92
N ASP A 301 15.32 6.82 -38.93
CA ASP A 301 14.32 6.94 -40.00
C ASP A 301 12.87 7.07 -39.46
N GLY A 302 12.71 7.81 -38.35
CA GLY A 302 11.42 8.03 -37.69
C GLY A 302 10.91 6.85 -36.83
N LYS A 303 11.74 5.83 -36.61
CA LYS A 303 11.39 4.63 -35.83
C LYS A 303 12.27 4.46 -34.60
N PHE A 304 11.63 4.28 -33.44
CA PHE A 304 12.27 3.84 -32.21
C PHE A 304 12.51 2.33 -32.23
N THR A 305 13.71 1.92 -31.85
CA THR A 305 14.10 0.51 -31.70
C THR A 305 14.74 0.31 -30.33
N GLU A 306 14.28 -0.72 -29.61
CA GLU A 306 14.79 -1.08 -28.29
C GLU A 306 16.24 -1.54 -28.35
N ASN A 307 17.08 -0.94 -27.51
CA ASN A 307 18.50 -1.28 -27.33
C ASN A 307 18.76 -1.86 -25.93
N VAL A 308 18.01 -1.40 -24.94
CA VAL A 308 18.04 -1.85 -23.54
C VAL A 308 16.64 -2.32 -23.17
N SER A 309 16.56 -3.53 -22.63
CA SER A 309 15.30 -4.11 -22.18
C SER A 309 14.64 -3.27 -21.11
N SER A 310 13.34 -3.51 -20.90
CA SER A 310 12.57 -2.89 -19.83
C SER A 310 13.29 -3.01 -18.48
N VAL A 311 13.40 -1.89 -17.77
CA VAL A 311 13.86 -1.79 -16.39
C VAL A 311 12.66 -1.45 -15.52
N ILE A 312 12.28 -2.38 -14.64
CA ILE A 312 11.21 -2.25 -13.65
C ILE A 312 11.74 -2.87 -12.34
N PRO A 313 11.74 -2.15 -11.21
CA PRO A 313 12.04 -2.73 -9.91
C PRO A 313 11.09 -3.88 -9.53
N ASP A 314 11.59 -4.92 -8.87
CA ASP A 314 10.75 -5.98 -8.29
C ASP A 314 9.84 -5.36 -7.21
N SER A 315 8.56 -5.27 -7.52
CA SER A 315 7.58 -4.46 -6.79
C SER A 315 6.15 -4.95 -7.02
N PRO A 316 5.19 -4.58 -6.14
CA PRO A 316 3.78 -4.80 -6.41
C PRO A 316 3.38 -4.22 -7.77
N MET A 317 2.47 -4.89 -8.49
CA MET A 317 1.92 -4.38 -9.76
C MET A 317 1.25 -3.02 -9.60
N ARG A 318 0.56 -2.79 -8.48
CA ARG A 318 -0.19 -1.56 -8.17
C ARG A 318 -0.11 -1.28 -6.67
N ASN A 319 -0.27 -0.01 -6.31
CA ASN A 319 -0.42 0.45 -4.93
C ASN A 319 -1.85 0.18 -4.39
N TYR A 320 -2.38 -1.02 -4.66
CA TYR A 320 -3.70 -1.46 -4.20
C TYR A 320 -3.53 -2.64 -3.26
N SER A 321 -3.85 -2.43 -1.99
CA SER A 321 -3.57 -3.37 -0.89
C SER A 321 -4.73 -3.45 0.09
N TYR A 322 -5.94 -3.59 -0.44
CA TYR A 322 -7.18 -3.56 0.33
C TYR A 322 -7.36 -4.75 1.25
N PHE A 323 -7.02 -5.96 0.78
CA PHE A 323 -7.10 -7.17 1.58
C PHE A 323 -5.78 -7.92 1.55
N LEU A 324 -5.27 -8.24 2.73
CA LEU A 324 -4.05 -8.99 2.96
C LEU A 324 -4.37 -10.32 3.63
N ARG A 325 -3.71 -11.39 3.19
CA ARG A 325 -3.76 -12.70 3.86
C ARG A 325 -2.35 -13.29 3.92
N MET A 326 -1.88 -13.62 5.11
CA MET A 326 -0.67 -14.43 5.27
C MET A 326 -1.05 -15.91 5.22
N THR A 327 -0.38 -16.71 4.39
CA THR A 327 -0.60 -18.16 4.32
C THR A 327 0.27 -18.89 5.35
N PRO A 328 -0.02 -20.17 5.67
CA PRO A 328 0.81 -20.97 6.58
C PRO A 328 2.28 -21.14 6.12
N GLU A 329 2.56 -20.96 4.82
CA GLU A 329 3.90 -21.01 4.25
C GLU A 329 4.65 -19.67 4.32
N ASN A 330 4.09 -18.66 5.00
CA ASN A 330 4.60 -17.28 5.08
C ASN A 330 4.62 -16.57 3.72
N ARG A 331 3.58 -16.78 2.92
CA ARG A 331 3.32 -16.03 1.70
C ARG A 331 2.28 -14.96 1.98
N LEU A 332 2.59 -13.71 1.65
CA LEU A 332 1.59 -12.65 1.67
C LEU A 332 0.81 -12.67 0.36
N LEU A 333 -0.51 -12.83 0.43
CA LEU A 333 -1.44 -12.64 -0.67
C LEU A 333 -2.11 -11.27 -0.56
N VAL A 334 -2.27 -10.59 -1.69
CA VAL A 334 -2.82 -9.22 -1.77
C VAL A 334 -3.93 -9.17 -2.81
N ALA A 335 -5.10 -8.66 -2.42
CA ALA A 335 -6.18 -8.30 -3.33
C ALA A 335 -6.40 -6.77 -3.29
N GLY A 336 -6.46 -6.15 -4.48
CA GLY A 336 -6.42 -4.69 -4.65
C GLY A 336 -7.74 -4.00 -4.95
N GLY A 337 -8.87 -4.71 -4.93
CA GLY A 337 -10.19 -4.13 -5.16
C GLY A 337 -10.73 -3.43 -3.92
N SER A 338 -11.98 -2.99 -3.97
CA SER A 338 -12.73 -2.66 -2.76
C SER A 338 -14.20 -3.00 -2.97
N PHE A 339 -14.96 -3.06 -1.88
CA PHE A 339 -16.41 -3.09 -1.98
C PHE A 339 -16.88 -1.76 -2.60
N ASN A 340 -17.36 -1.80 -3.84
CA ASN A 340 -17.66 -0.64 -4.70
C ASN A 340 -18.88 0.19 -4.23
N TYR A 341 -18.81 0.79 -3.05
CA TYR A 341 -19.88 1.63 -2.52
C TYR A 341 -19.80 3.08 -3.00
N ASN A 342 -18.59 3.54 -3.35
CA ASN A 342 -18.33 4.92 -3.78
C ASN A 342 -18.36 5.07 -5.30
N GLY A 343 -18.73 4.01 -6.04
CA GLY A 343 -18.70 3.98 -7.51
C GLY A 343 -17.28 3.89 -8.10
N GLN A 344 -16.27 3.69 -7.26
CA GLN A 344 -14.88 3.52 -7.68
C GLN A 344 -14.67 2.10 -8.21
N SER A 345 -13.97 2.01 -9.35
CA SER A 345 -13.66 0.76 -10.02
C SER A 345 -12.16 0.56 -10.05
N PHE A 346 -11.70 -0.42 -9.29
CA PHE A 346 -10.29 -0.81 -9.23
C PHE A 346 -10.05 -1.96 -10.22
N PRO A 347 -9.07 -1.87 -11.12
CA PRO A 347 -8.65 -3.01 -11.94
C PRO A 347 -8.43 -4.26 -11.09
N GLY A 348 -8.90 -5.42 -11.56
CA GLY A 348 -8.67 -6.69 -10.86
C GLY A 348 -7.17 -6.88 -10.62
N THR A 349 -6.79 -6.98 -9.35
CA THR A 349 -5.39 -6.98 -8.91
C THR A 349 -5.24 -8.07 -7.86
N LEU A 350 -4.38 -9.04 -8.16
CA LEU A 350 -4.01 -10.14 -7.28
C LEU A 350 -2.49 -10.33 -7.35
N MET A 351 -1.85 -10.31 -6.19
CA MET A 351 -0.40 -10.37 -6.08
C MET A 351 0.00 -11.27 -4.91
N LYS A 352 1.22 -11.81 -4.96
CA LYS A 352 1.86 -12.43 -3.81
C LYS A 352 3.25 -11.85 -3.57
N TYR A 353 3.67 -11.87 -2.31
CA TYR A 353 5.04 -11.60 -1.88
C TYR A 353 5.55 -12.78 -1.07
N GLU A 354 6.70 -13.32 -1.48
CA GLU A 354 7.31 -14.50 -0.90
C GLU A 354 8.81 -14.47 -1.20
N ASN A 355 9.66 -14.82 -0.24
CA ASN A 355 11.12 -14.86 -0.43
C ASN A 355 11.71 -13.58 -1.02
N GLN A 356 11.22 -12.42 -0.57
CA GLN A 356 11.64 -11.09 -1.02
C GLN A 356 11.35 -10.77 -2.50
N SER A 357 10.40 -11.46 -3.12
CA SER A 357 10.03 -11.21 -4.52
C SER A 357 8.52 -11.13 -4.72
N TRP A 358 8.09 -10.28 -5.65
CA TRP A 358 6.69 -10.13 -6.03
C TRP A 358 6.34 -11.05 -7.20
N THR A 359 5.12 -11.57 -7.17
CA THR A 359 4.52 -12.28 -8.32
C THR A 359 3.08 -11.83 -8.48
N CYS A 360 2.69 -11.54 -9.71
CA CYS A 360 1.32 -11.16 -10.05
C CYS A 360 0.59 -12.35 -10.64
N PHE A 361 -0.68 -12.48 -10.27
CA PHE A 361 -1.55 -13.46 -10.91
C PHE A 361 -1.87 -12.99 -12.33
N ASP A 362 -2.19 -13.95 -13.21
CA ASP A 362 -2.59 -13.67 -14.58
C ASP A 362 -3.83 -12.75 -14.63
N GLU A 363 -3.71 -11.63 -15.34
CA GLU A 363 -4.83 -10.71 -15.62
C GLU A 363 -5.35 -10.86 -17.05
N GLU A 364 -4.58 -11.46 -17.97
CA GLU A 364 -4.95 -11.57 -19.37
C GLU A 364 -6.11 -12.55 -19.58
N THR A 365 -6.04 -13.73 -18.97
CA THR A 365 -7.13 -14.73 -19.11
C THR A 365 -8.43 -14.25 -18.48
N PRO A 366 -8.47 -13.70 -17.24
CA PRO A 366 -9.69 -13.09 -16.71
C PRO A 366 -10.25 -11.97 -17.61
N ILE A 367 -9.41 -11.06 -18.08
CA ILE A 367 -9.83 -9.96 -18.97
C ILE A 367 -10.37 -10.50 -20.30
N ALA A 368 -9.77 -11.54 -20.86
CA ALA A 368 -10.26 -12.18 -22.09
C ALA A 368 -11.61 -12.91 -21.88
N THR A 369 -11.82 -13.49 -20.69
CA THR A 369 -13.04 -14.26 -20.36
C THR A 369 -14.23 -13.36 -20.04
N VAL A 370 -14.06 -12.36 -19.15
CA VAL A 370 -15.18 -11.50 -18.70
C VAL A 370 -15.13 -10.08 -19.26
N GLY A 371 -13.99 -9.63 -19.77
CA GLY A 371 -13.78 -8.26 -20.21
C GLY A 371 -13.26 -7.35 -19.09
N LYS A 372 -12.41 -6.38 -19.47
CA LYS A 372 -11.76 -5.43 -18.54
C LYS A 372 -12.73 -4.67 -17.63
N SER A 373 -13.96 -4.44 -18.06
CA SER A 373 -14.97 -3.74 -17.25
C SER A 373 -15.61 -4.59 -16.14
N LEU A 374 -15.32 -5.89 -16.10
CA LEU A 374 -15.90 -6.86 -15.18
C LEU A 374 -14.85 -7.56 -14.32
N TYR A 375 -13.60 -7.67 -14.82
CA TYR A 375 -12.46 -8.02 -13.97
C TYR A 375 -11.97 -6.80 -13.19
N VAL A 376 -12.77 -6.41 -12.19
CA VAL A 376 -12.58 -5.24 -11.33
C VAL A 376 -13.01 -5.57 -9.90
N ASN A 377 -12.52 -4.79 -8.94
CA ASN A 377 -12.92 -4.88 -7.53
C ASN A 377 -12.75 -6.29 -6.94
N VAL A 378 -11.58 -6.89 -7.13
CA VAL A 378 -11.23 -8.16 -6.47
C VAL A 378 -10.98 -7.89 -4.99
N THR A 379 -11.91 -8.31 -4.14
CA THR A 379 -12.02 -7.92 -2.73
C THR A 379 -11.39 -8.90 -1.76
N ASP A 380 -11.15 -10.14 -2.20
CA ASP A 380 -10.72 -11.24 -1.32
C ASP A 380 -9.94 -12.29 -2.11
N ILE A 381 -9.08 -13.03 -1.42
CA ILE A 381 -8.33 -14.17 -1.93
C ILE A 381 -8.16 -15.22 -0.83
N ALA A 382 -8.43 -16.48 -1.17
CA ALA A 382 -8.21 -17.64 -0.32
C ALA A 382 -7.28 -18.65 -1.02
N GLN A 383 -6.34 -19.23 -0.27
CA GLN A 383 -5.49 -20.34 -0.71
C GLN A 383 -6.12 -21.65 -0.23
N ASP A 384 -6.15 -22.66 -1.10
CA ASP A 384 -6.56 -24.01 -0.71
C ASP A 384 -5.61 -24.56 0.37
N PRO A 385 -6.12 -25.01 1.53
CA PRO A 385 -5.28 -25.51 2.61
C PRO A 385 -4.53 -26.80 2.26
N ASN A 386 -4.94 -27.52 1.21
CA ASN A 386 -4.29 -28.75 0.76
C ASN A 386 -3.39 -28.55 -0.47
N ASP A 387 -3.37 -27.36 -1.07
CA ASP A 387 -2.66 -27.06 -2.30
C ASP A 387 -2.27 -25.59 -2.38
N SER A 388 -1.01 -25.28 -2.04
CA SER A 388 -0.49 -23.91 -1.99
C SER A 388 -0.50 -23.19 -3.34
N GLU A 389 -0.75 -23.87 -4.46
CA GLU A 389 -0.80 -23.26 -5.78
C GLU A 389 -2.24 -23.09 -6.30
N HIS A 390 -3.24 -23.50 -5.52
CA HIS A 390 -4.66 -23.40 -5.84
C HIS A 390 -5.33 -22.29 -5.01
N HIS A 391 -5.96 -21.33 -5.69
CA HIS A 391 -6.51 -20.14 -5.05
C HIS A 391 -7.88 -19.78 -5.63
N PHE A 392 -8.71 -19.13 -4.82
CA PHE A 392 -9.96 -18.51 -5.24
C PHE A 392 -9.94 -17.03 -4.90
N ALA A 393 -10.45 -16.20 -5.81
CA ALA A 393 -10.57 -14.77 -5.61
C ALA A 393 -12.01 -14.30 -5.82
N GLY A 394 -12.54 -13.56 -4.86
CA GLY A 394 -13.89 -13.01 -4.88
C GLY A 394 -13.88 -11.59 -5.40
N SER A 395 -14.90 -11.21 -6.16
CA SER A 395 -15.05 -9.84 -6.65
C SER A 395 -16.37 -9.20 -6.25
N ALA A 396 -16.36 -7.90 -5.97
CA ALA A 396 -17.55 -7.05 -5.94
C ALA A 396 -17.95 -6.62 -7.37
N SER A 397 -17.96 -7.57 -8.31
CA SER A 397 -18.42 -7.36 -9.68
C SER A 397 -18.99 -8.65 -10.29
N ASP A 398 -18.15 -9.61 -10.68
CA ASP A 398 -18.51 -10.74 -11.54
C ASP A 398 -18.14 -12.09 -10.91
N GLY A 399 -18.53 -12.31 -9.65
CA GLY A 399 -18.40 -13.62 -9.01
C GLY A 399 -16.98 -13.97 -8.59
N ILE A 400 -16.57 -15.22 -8.83
CA ILE A 400 -15.33 -15.83 -8.35
C ILE A 400 -14.44 -16.27 -9.49
N PHE A 401 -13.14 -16.05 -9.32
CA PHE A 401 -12.09 -16.51 -10.22
C PHE A 401 -11.25 -17.58 -9.51
N GLU A 402 -11.09 -18.75 -10.14
CA GLU A 402 -10.29 -19.87 -9.63
C GLU A 402 -8.94 -19.88 -10.36
N PHE A 403 -7.85 -19.97 -9.60
CA PHE A 403 -6.48 -19.92 -10.10
C PHE A 403 -5.72 -21.17 -9.69
N LYS A 404 -4.94 -21.71 -10.64
CA LYS A 404 -3.94 -22.74 -10.39
C LYS A 404 -2.60 -22.29 -10.97
N ASP A 405 -1.54 -22.40 -10.18
CA ASP A 405 -0.20 -21.91 -10.55
C ASP A 405 -0.26 -20.45 -11.02
N TYR A 406 -1.05 -19.63 -10.30
CA TYR A 406 -1.30 -18.20 -10.56
C TYR A 406 -1.98 -17.88 -11.90
N LYS A 407 -2.49 -18.88 -12.62
CA LYS A 407 -3.25 -18.71 -13.87
C LYS A 407 -4.70 -19.05 -13.65
N MET A 408 -5.60 -18.26 -14.23
CA MET A 408 -7.03 -18.52 -14.09
C MET A 408 -7.39 -19.83 -14.82
N VAL A 409 -7.98 -20.77 -14.09
CA VAL A 409 -8.46 -22.05 -14.62
C VAL A 409 -9.98 -22.12 -14.72
N ASN A 410 -10.69 -21.32 -13.91
CA ASN A 410 -12.14 -21.28 -13.95
C ASN A 410 -12.72 -19.93 -13.51
N HIS A 411 -13.98 -19.71 -13.85
CA HIS A 411 -14.77 -18.54 -13.45
C HIS A 411 -16.18 -18.98 -13.09
N TYR A 412 -16.67 -18.56 -11.93
CA TYR A 412 -18.00 -18.90 -11.43
C TYR A 412 -18.83 -17.63 -11.23
N ASP A 413 -20.01 -17.61 -11.85
CA ASP A 413 -21.00 -16.55 -11.69
C ASP A 413 -22.42 -17.13 -11.67
N TYR A 414 -23.43 -16.27 -11.77
CA TYR A 414 -24.84 -16.69 -11.69
C TYR A 414 -25.30 -17.61 -12.84
N ARG A 415 -24.52 -17.78 -13.91
CA ARG A 415 -24.89 -18.58 -15.09
C ARG A 415 -24.48 -20.04 -14.95
N ASN A 416 -23.42 -20.32 -14.19
CA ASN A 416 -22.81 -21.65 -14.09
C ASN A 416 -22.66 -22.15 -12.64
N SER A 417 -23.12 -21.37 -11.66
CA SER A 417 -23.08 -21.72 -10.24
C SER A 417 -24.35 -21.25 -9.51
N PRO A 418 -24.54 -21.62 -8.23
CA PRO A 418 -25.65 -21.11 -7.41
C PRO A 418 -25.51 -19.65 -6.97
N LEU A 419 -24.45 -18.95 -7.40
CA LEU A 419 -24.32 -17.52 -7.17
C LEU A 419 -25.48 -16.76 -7.84
N GLN A 420 -25.79 -15.59 -7.31
CA GLN A 420 -26.92 -14.78 -7.72
C GLN A 420 -26.47 -13.34 -7.94
N SER A 421 -27.06 -12.73 -8.97
CA SER A 421 -26.95 -11.30 -9.21
C SER A 421 -27.92 -10.55 -8.30
N ILE A 422 -27.44 -9.43 -7.73
CA ILE A 422 -28.27 -8.49 -6.97
C ILE A 422 -29.31 -7.81 -7.88
N LEU A 423 -28.98 -7.65 -9.18
CA LEU A 423 -29.86 -7.05 -10.19
C LEU A 423 -30.10 -8.02 -11.36
N PRO A 424 -30.85 -9.11 -11.16
CA PRO A 424 -31.02 -10.16 -12.16
C PRO A 424 -31.77 -9.71 -13.43
N SER A 425 -32.54 -8.62 -13.33
CA SER A 425 -33.27 -7.99 -14.45
C SER A 425 -32.50 -6.85 -15.13
N SER A 426 -31.28 -6.53 -14.68
CA SER A 426 -30.39 -5.57 -15.33
C SER A 426 -30.01 -6.01 -16.73
N SER A 427 -29.58 -5.08 -17.59
CA SER A 427 -28.97 -5.42 -18.87
C SER A 427 -27.58 -6.05 -18.74
N ARG A 428 -26.97 -5.96 -17.55
CA ARG A 428 -25.65 -6.52 -17.22
C ARG A 428 -25.68 -7.23 -15.86
N PRO A 429 -26.47 -8.29 -15.68
CA PRO A 429 -26.68 -8.93 -14.36
C PRO A 429 -25.38 -9.52 -13.78
N ASN A 430 -24.46 -10.00 -14.62
CA ASN A 430 -23.17 -10.52 -14.18
C ASN A 430 -22.30 -9.45 -13.49
N ALA A 431 -22.47 -8.16 -13.79
CA ALA A 431 -21.74 -7.07 -13.13
C ALA A 431 -22.15 -6.82 -11.66
N TYR A 432 -23.14 -7.59 -11.16
CA TYR A 432 -23.73 -7.46 -9.84
C TYR A 432 -23.74 -8.78 -9.07
N VAL A 433 -22.78 -9.68 -9.35
CA VAL A 433 -22.57 -10.91 -8.57
C VAL A 433 -21.45 -10.62 -7.56
N TRP A 434 -21.83 -10.04 -6.42
CA TRP A 434 -20.85 -9.55 -5.44
C TRP A 434 -20.51 -10.64 -4.43
N ILE A 435 -19.21 -10.91 -4.28
CA ILE A 435 -18.66 -11.97 -3.44
C ILE A 435 -17.57 -11.42 -2.52
N THR A 436 -17.66 -11.78 -1.24
CA THR A 436 -16.64 -11.55 -0.20
C THR A 436 -16.54 -12.73 0.76
N GLY A 437 -15.65 -12.64 1.74
CA GLY A 437 -15.57 -13.57 2.87
C GLY A 437 -15.22 -14.98 2.44
N LEU A 438 -14.25 -15.10 1.53
CA LEU A 438 -13.71 -16.39 1.13
C LEU A 438 -12.93 -16.98 2.29
N GLU A 439 -13.43 -18.06 2.88
CA GLU A 439 -12.75 -18.72 3.99
C GLU A 439 -12.94 -20.23 3.92
N TYR A 440 -11.86 -20.99 4.15
CA TYR A 440 -11.96 -22.44 4.20
C TYR A 440 -12.35 -22.88 5.61
N ASP A 441 -13.32 -23.79 5.71
CA ASP A 441 -13.54 -24.51 6.96
C ASP A 441 -12.49 -25.63 7.17
N LYS A 442 -12.47 -26.20 8.38
CA LYS A 442 -11.56 -27.28 8.76
C LYS A 442 -11.67 -28.54 7.89
N ASP A 443 -12.78 -28.72 7.18
CA ASP A 443 -13.03 -29.89 6.34
C ASP A 443 -12.67 -29.60 4.86
N GLY A 444 -12.10 -28.43 4.58
CA GLY A 444 -11.65 -28.00 3.26
C GLY A 444 -12.77 -27.51 2.35
N ASN A 445 -13.92 -27.11 2.89
CA ASN A 445 -14.98 -26.47 2.10
C ASN A 445 -14.75 -24.96 2.09
N LEU A 446 -14.81 -24.35 0.90
CA LEU A 446 -14.69 -22.91 0.74
C LEU A 446 -16.05 -22.24 0.95
N TRP A 447 -16.17 -21.46 2.02
CA TRP A 447 -17.29 -20.57 2.28
C TRP A 447 -17.12 -19.24 1.55
N MET A 448 -18.23 -18.62 1.17
CA MET A 448 -18.26 -17.31 0.52
C MET A 448 -19.59 -16.60 0.77
N LEU A 449 -19.58 -15.27 0.66
CA LEU A 449 -20.71 -14.39 0.95
C LEU A 449 -21.21 -13.71 -0.34
N ASN A 450 -22.34 -14.18 -0.86
CA ASN A 450 -23.01 -13.59 -2.02
C ASN A 450 -24.04 -12.54 -1.59
N ASN A 451 -23.53 -11.35 -1.35
CA ASN A 451 -24.23 -10.25 -0.69
C ASN A 451 -25.50 -9.77 -1.41
N GLN A 452 -26.46 -9.25 -0.61
CA GLN A 452 -27.73 -8.68 -1.08
C GLN A 452 -28.55 -9.65 -1.94
N THR A 453 -28.52 -10.93 -1.58
CA THR A 453 -29.32 -11.99 -2.19
C THR A 453 -30.12 -12.74 -1.12
N ASP A 454 -31.07 -13.57 -1.56
CA ASP A 454 -31.94 -14.33 -0.67
C ASP A 454 -31.15 -15.28 0.24
N THR A 455 -30.09 -15.89 -0.29
CA THR A 455 -29.22 -16.84 0.43
C THR A 455 -27.78 -16.39 0.28
N ILE A 456 -27.23 -15.74 1.31
CA ILE A 456 -25.89 -15.13 1.23
C ILE A 456 -24.77 -16.17 1.35
N VAL A 457 -24.89 -17.12 2.28
CA VAL A 457 -23.83 -18.10 2.51
C VAL A 457 -23.86 -19.18 1.43
N ARG A 458 -22.81 -19.20 0.61
CA ARG A 458 -22.58 -20.20 -0.44
C ARG A 458 -21.32 -20.98 -0.07
N ILE A 459 -21.28 -22.26 -0.44
CA ILE A 459 -20.17 -23.14 -0.09
C ILE A 459 -19.81 -23.98 -1.31
N LEU A 460 -18.54 -23.96 -1.69
CA LEU A 460 -17.95 -24.92 -2.61
C LEU A 460 -17.26 -26.00 -1.77
N LYS A 461 -17.84 -27.19 -1.73
CA LYS A 461 -17.31 -28.29 -0.92
C LYS A 461 -16.05 -28.88 -1.53
N ASN A 462 -15.26 -29.57 -0.70
CA ASN A 462 -14.02 -30.24 -1.13
C ASN A 462 -14.24 -31.30 -2.24
N ASP A 463 -15.47 -31.79 -2.43
CA ASP A 463 -15.85 -32.73 -3.49
C ASP A 463 -16.30 -32.03 -4.79
N GLY A 464 -16.17 -30.70 -4.86
CA GLY A 464 -16.55 -29.86 -6.00
C GLY A 464 -18.05 -29.59 -6.11
N LYS A 465 -18.88 -30.06 -5.17
CA LYS A 465 -20.33 -29.76 -5.16
C LYS A 465 -20.61 -28.48 -4.40
N TRP A 466 -21.66 -27.79 -4.83
CA TRP A 466 -22.16 -26.62 -4.14
C TRP A 466 -23.14 -26.97 -3.02
N ALA A 467 -23.07 -26.23 -1.92
CA ALA A 467 -24.06 -26.18 -0.85
C ALA A 467 -24.43 -24.72 -0.55
N THR A 468 -25.55 -24.51 0.13
CA THR A 468 -26.06 -23.17 0.46
C THR A 468 -26.73 -23.17 1.83
N LEU A 469 -26.46 -22.18 2.65
CA LEU A 469 -27.07 -22.05 3.98
C LEU A 469 -27.98 -20.81 4.00
N TYR A 470 -29.28 -21.06 4.04
CA TYR A 470 -30.29 -20.00 4.13
C TYR A 470 -30.59 -19.63 5.59
N TYR A 471 -30.45 -18.35 5.89
CA TYR A 471 -30.79 -17.75 7.17
C TYR A 471 -31.59 -16.46 6.95
N SER A 472 -32.81 -16.44 7.48
CA SER A 472 -33.74 -15.29 7.34
C SER A 472 -33.22 -13.99 7.95
N GLU A 473 -32.35 -14.11 8.96
CA GLU A 473 -31.81 -13.04 9.78
C GLU A 473 -30.82 -12.17 8.99
N ILE A 474 -30.15 -12.76 8.00
CA ILE A 474 -29.15 -12.09 7.16
C ILE A 474 -29.56 -12.02 5.69
N LYS A 475 -30.76 -12.48 5.33
CA LYS A 475 -31.30 -12.37 3.98
C LYS A 475 -31.26 -10.92 3.47
N ASP A 476 -30.84 -10.72 2.22
CA ASP A 476 -30.77 -9.43 1.52
C ASP A 476 -29.86 -8.38 2.18
N ILE A 477 -29.06 -8.76 3.20
CA ILE A 477 -28.09 -7.87 3.82
C ILE A 477 -26.97 -7.54 2.82
N PRO A 478 -26.62 -6.24 2.63
CA PRO A 478 -25.79 -5.83 1.50
C PRO A 478 -24.28 -5.86 1.74
N THR A 479 -23.83 -5.98 3.00
CA THR A 479 -22.42 -5.74 3.35
C THR A 479 -21.86 -6.77 4.34
N LEU A 480 -22.24 -8.05 4.23
CA LEU A 480 -21.47 -9.10 4.89
C LEU A 480 -20.08 -9.22 4.26
N ASP A 481 -19.04 -9.36 5.07
CA ASP A 481 -17.68 -9.07 4.61
C ASP A 481 -16.68 -10.19 4.91
N GLN A 482 -16.35 -10.44 6.16
CA GLN A 482 -15.39 -11.47 6.57
C GLN A 482 -16.12 -12.68 7.17
N VAL A 483 -15.55 -13.87 6.97
CA VAL A 483 -15.94 -15.10 7.69
C VAL A 483 -14.75 -15.49 8.57
N LEU A 484 -14.98 -15.64 9.87
CA LEU A 484 -14.00 -16.17 10.82
C LEU A 484 -14.55 -17.47 11.41
N PHE A 485 -13.83 -18.57 11.25
CA PHE A 485 -14.10 -19.78 12.05
C PHE A 485 -13.33 -19.69 13.35
N ASP A 486 -14.04 -19.73 14.47
CA ASP A 486 -13.39 -19.78 15.77
C ASP A 486 -12.86 -21.18 16.11
N ASN A 487 -12.14 -21.32 17.21
CA ASN A 487 -11.59 -22.62 17.66
C ASN A 487 -12.65 -23.72 17.94
N ARG A 488 -13.94 -23.38 18.06
CA ARG A 488 -15.04 -24.35 18.16
C ARG A 488 -15.54 -24.80 16.79
N GLY A 489 -15.14 -24.12 15.72
CA GLY A 489 -15.63 -24.30 14.36
C GLY A 489 -16.91 -23.51 14.08
N TRP A 490 -17.28 -22.53 14.92
CA TRP A 490 -18.43 -21.67 14.66
C TRP A 490 -18.02 -20.54 13.71
N ALA A 491 -18.90 -20.21 12.76
CA ALA A 491 -18.65 -19.11 11.83
C ALA A 491 -19.18 -17.79 12.41
N TRP A 492 -18.29 -16.79 12.46
CA TRP A 492 -18.59 -15.40 12.78
C TRP A 492 -18.46 -14.56 11.52
N ILE A 493 -19.49 -13.79 11.19
CA ILE A 493 -19.60 -13.03 9.95
C ILE A 493 -19.99 -11.59 10.27
N ASN A 494 -19.11 -10.61 9.97
CA ASN A 494 -19.47 -9.21 10.18
C ASN A 494 -20.34 -8.67 9.04
N CYS A 495 -21.28 -7.81 9.40
CA CYS A 495 -21.98 -6.91 8.50
C CYS A 495 -21.37 -5.52 8.64
N ARG A 496 -20.64 -5.08 7.61
CA ARG A 496 -19.79 -3.89 7.67
C ARG A 496 -20.55 -2.60 7.96
N ARG A 497 -21.77 -2.40 7.43
CA ARG A 497 -22.38 -1.06 7.43
C ARG A 497 -23.90 -1.04 7.61
N THR A 498 -24.37 -0.09 8.41
CA THR A 498 -25.78 0.33 8.46
C THR A 498 -26.12 1.16 7.21
N THR A 499 -27.16 0.79 6.47
CA THR A 499 -27.58 1.51 5.26
C THR A 499 -28.86 2.32 5.48
N ASN A 500 -29.24 3.13 4.49
CA ASN A 500 -30.50 3.89 4.53
C ASN A 500 -31.76 3.00 4.50
N ASN A 501 -31.62 1.69 4.23
CA ASN A 501 -32.72 0.74 4.35
C ASN A 501 -32.93 0.40 5.85
N PRO A 502 -34.10 0.65 6.44
CA PRO A 502 -34.34 0.57 7.90
C PRO A 502 -34.21 -0.83 8.52
N VAL A 503 -33.91 -1.86 7.74
CA VAL A 503 -33.64 -3.23 8.22
C VAL A 503 -32.17 -3.66 8.08
N ASN A 504 -31.35 -2.85 7.41
CA ASN A 504 -29.96 -3.17 7.10
C ASN A 504 -29.03 -2.46 8.09
N TYR A 505 -28.70 -3.14 9.18
CA TYR A 505 -27.81 -2.66 10.23
C TYR A 505 -26.43 -3.32 10.14
N ALA A 506 -25.39 -2.58 10.51
CA ALA A 506 -24.11 -3.18 10.86
C ALA A 506 -24.26 -4.12 12.06
N GLY A 507 -23.35 -5.09 12.20
CA GLY A 507 -23.40 -6.06 13.29
C GLY A 507 -22.57 -7.30 13.01
N VAL A 508 -22.85 -8.36 13.76
CA VAL A 508 -22.18 -9.67 13.61
C VAL A 508 -23.18 -10.81 13.66
N PHE A 509 -23.08 -11.72 12.70
CA PHE A 509 -23.84 -12.96 12.64
C PHE A 509 -22.95 -14.11 13.09
N CYS A 510 -23.40 -14.91 14.05
CA CYS A 510 -22.73 -16.12 14.47
C CYS A 510 -23.61 -17.33 14.16
N VAL A 511 -23.00 -18.40 13.65
CA VAL A 511 -23.68 -19.68 13.39
C VAL A 511 -22.82 -20.88 13.75
N ASP A 512 -23.44 -21.81 14.47
CA ASP A 512 -22.97 -23.18 14.67
C ASP A 512 -23.84 -24.11 13.81
N THR A 513 -23.25 -24.66 12.75
CA THR A 513 -23.91 -25.57 11.79
C THR A 513 -24.10 -26.99 12.32
N LYS A 514 -23.59 -27.28 13.53
CA LYS A 514 -23.51 -28.63 14.11
C LYS A 514 -22.82 -29.64 13.19
N GLY A 515 -21.98 -29.15 12.26
CA GLY A 515 -21.28 -29.96 11.26
C GLY A 515 -22.14 -30.42 10.08
N THR A 516 -23.34 -29.84 9.86
CA THR A 516 -24.19 -30.18 8.72
C THR A 516 -24.35 -28.99 7.77
N LEU A 517 -24.00 -29.19 6.48
CA LEU A 517 -24.05 -28.13 5.46
C LEU A 517 -25.25 -28.25 4.49
N GLU A 518 -26.05 -29.31 4.66
CA GLU A 518 -27.21 -29.61 3.82
C GLU A 518 -28.54 -29.41 4.59
N ASN A 519 -28.45 -29.07 5.87
CA ASN A 519 -29.59 -28.88 6.76
C ASN A 519 -29.30 -27.68 7.68
N THR A 520 -30.20 -26.71 7.74
CA THR A 520 -30.08 -25.55 8.64
C THR A 520 -31.07 -25.59 9.80
N ALA A 521 -31.78 -26.71 9.98
CA ALA A 521 -32.84 -26.83 10.98
C ALA A 521 -32.32 -27.04 12.42
N ASP A 522 -31.12 -27.58 12.57
CA ASP A 522 -30.45 -27.83 13.85
C ASP A 522 -29.42 -26.76 14.23
N ASP A 523 -29.16 -25.81 13.33
CA ASP A 523 -28.20 -24.73 13.54
C ASP A 523 -28.58 -23.84 14.73
N SER A 524 -27.57 -23.46 15.51
CA SER A 524 -27.68 -22.35 16.47
C SER A 524 -27.17 -21.10 15.79
N ARG A 525 -27.97 -20.03 15.75
CA ARG A 525 -27.64 -18.82 14.99
C ARG A 525 -28.18 -17.56 15.62
N LYS A 526 -27.46 -16.44 15.47
CA LYS A 526 -27.90 -15.13 15.97
C LYS A 526 -27.25 -14.01 15.18
N PHE A 527 -28.05 -13.01 14.79
CA PHE A 527 -27.55 -11.75 14.24
C PHE A 527 -27.66 -10.65 15.29
N ILE A 528 -26.52 -10.09 15.71
CA ILE A 528 -26.44 -9.06 16.73
C ILE A 528 -26.10 -7.72 16.07
N THR A 529 -27.09 -6.83 16.03
CA THR A 529 -26.97 -5.48 15.43
C THR A 529 -27.07 -4.36 16.45
N ARG A 530 -27.53 -4.70 17.66
CA ARG A 530 -27.64 -3.81 18.81
C ARG A 530 -27.28 -4.60 20.05
N PHE A 531 -26.51 -3.98 20.93
CA PHE A 531 -26.02 -4.63 22.13
C PHE A 531 -25.80 -3.61 23.24
N SER A 532 -25.52 -4.11 24.45
CA SER A 532 -24.99 -3.28 25.53
C SER A 532 -23.59 -3.73 25.88
N ASN A 533 -22.83 -2.84 26.52
CA ASN A 533 -21.57 -3.22 27.13
C ASN A 533 -21.77 -3.80 28.55
N GLN A 534 -20.67 -4.16 29.21
CA GLN A 534 -20.67 -4.71 30.58
C GLN A 534 -21.28 -3.78 31.64
N ASP A 535 -21.35 -2.47 31.36
CA ASP A 535 -21.94 -1.46 32.25
C ASP A 535 -23.40 -1.13 31.88
N GLY A 536 -23.97 -1.82 30.89
CA GLY A 536 -25.32 -1.58 30.39
C GLY A 536 -25.45 -0.38 29.43
N VAL A 537 -24.34 0.15 28.91
CA VAL A 537 -24.35 1.21 27.89
C VAL A 537 -24.75 0.60 26.55
N ALA A 538 -25.82 1.11 25.95
CA ALA A 538 -26.33 0.60 24.67
C ALA A 538 -25.55 1.16 23.47
N TYR A 539 -25.25 0.29 22.51
CA TYR A 539 -24.57 0.61 21.27
C TYR A 539 -25.36 0.14 20.05
N SER A 540 -25.27 0.94 18.99
CA SER A 540 -25.76 0.63 17.64
C SER A 540 -24.74 1.22 16.65
N PRO A 541 -23.58 0.56 16.47
CA PRO A 541 -22.54 1.04 15.56
C PRO A 541 -23.08 1.22 14.13
N ASP A 542 -22.56 2.20 13.41
CA ASP A 542 -22.85 2.37 11.99
C ASP A 542 -21.89 1.55 11.13
N LEU A 543 -20.71 1.22 11.67
CA LEU A 543 -19.72 0.34 11.04
C LEU A 543 -19.26 -0.78 11.98
N PHE A 544 -19.17 -1.99 11.45
CA PHE A 544 -18.65 -3.18 12.12
C PHE A 544 -17.66 -3.87 11.18
N ASN A 545 -16.41 -3.40 11.19
CA ASN A 545 -15.49 -3.57 10.08
C ASN A 545 -14.75 -4.91 10.05
N CYS A 546 -14.43 -5.49 11.22
CA CYS A 546 -13.58 -6.67 11.29
C CYS A 546 -13.84 -7.52 12.54
N ILE A 547 -13.36 -8.77 12.50
CA ILE A 547 -13.42 -9.74 13.59
C ILE A 547 -12.06 -10.47 13.68
N ALA A 548 -11.57 -10.73 14.89
CA ALA A 548 -10.39 -11.56 15.12
C ALA A 548 -10.54 -12.40 16.39
N GLU A 549 -10.16 -13.67 16.36
CA GLU A 549 -10.00 -14.50 17.57
C GLU A 549 -8.56 -14.38 18.08
N ASP A 550 -8.41 -14.16 19.38
CA ASP A 550 -7.11 -14.09 20.04
C ASP A 550 -6.64 -15.45 20.57
N LEU A 551 -5.38 -15.53 21.01
CA LEU A 551 -4.76 -16.81 21.40
C LEU A 551 -5.34 -17.39 22.70
N ASP A 552 -6.22 -16.67 23.39
CA ASP A 552 -6.93 -17.13 24.59
C ASP A 552 -8.41 -17.49 24.26
N GLY A 553 -8.79 -17.46 22.97
CA GLY A 553 -10.14 -17.79 22.50
C GLY A 553 -11.14 -16.63 22.63
N ASN A 554 -10.68 -15.42 22.94
CA ASN A 554 -11.54 -14.24 22.98
C ASN A 554 -11.74 -13.69 21.58
N ILE A 555 -12.95 -13.21 21.28
CA ILE A 555 -13.25 -12.66 19.95
C ILE A 555 -13.33 -11.14 20.05
N TRP A 556 -12.49 -10.48 19.27
CA TRP A 556 -12.36 -9.03 19.13
C TRP A 556 -13.09 -8.54 17.89
N PHE A 557 -13.67 -7.34 18.00
CA PHE A 557 -14.49 -6.73 16.96
C PHE A 557 -14.09 -5.27 16.79
N GLY A 558 -13.81 -4.84 15.56
CA GLY A 558 -13.54 -3.44 15.23
C GLY A 558 -14.80 -2.72 14.74
N THR A 559 -15.10 -1.55 15.30
CA THR A 559 -16.30 -0.76 14.94
C THR A 559 -15.99 0.73 14.81
N ASP A 560 -16.95 1.53 14.35
CA ASP A 560 -16.86 3.01 14.40
C ASP A 560 -16.96 3.59 15.82
N LYS A 561 -17.22 2.75 16.83
CA LYS A 561 -17.29 3.13 18.26
C LYS A 561 -16.08 2.66 19.06
N GLY A 562 -15.03 2.18 18.40
CA GLY A 562 -13.86 1.54 19.01
C GLY A 562 -13.92 0.01 18.99
N PRO A 563 -12.94 -0.66 19.63
CA PRO A 563 -12.90 -2.10 19.75
C PRO A 563 -13.86 -2.62 20.82
N PHE A 564 -14.44 -3.79 20.56
CA PHE A 564 -15.22 -4.59 21.51
C PHE A 564 -14.66 -6.00 21.58
N VAL A 565 -14.85 -6.69 22.70
CA VAL A 565 -14.39 -8.08 22.89
C VAL A 565 -15.43 -8.91 23.63
N THR A 566 -15.56 -10.18 23.28
CA THR A 566 -16.24 -11.16 24.14
C THR A 566 -15.23 -12.14 24.73
N TYR A 567 -15.28 -12.31 26.04
CA TYR A 567 -14.47 -13.27 26.80
C TYR A 567 -15.22 -14.59 27.05
N SER A 568 -16.48 -14.67 26.63
CA SER A 568 -17.33 -15.87 26.74
C SER A 568 -18.13 -16.03 25.45
N PRO A 569 -17.46 -16.24 24.29
CA PRO A 569 -18.16 -16.32 23.01
C PRO A 569 -19.14 -17.50 22.90
N GLU A 570 -19.05 -18.51 23.77
CA GLU A 570 -19.98 -19.63 23.88
C GLU A 570 -21.39 -19.20 24.28
N ASP A 571 -21.52 -18.07 24.98
CA ASP A 571 -22.79 -17.52 25.45
C ASP A 571 -23.52 -16.70 24.37
N VAL A 572 -22.97 -16.62 23.13
CA VAL A 572 -23.51 -15.75 22.07
C VAL A 572 -25.00 -16.00 21.80
N PHE A 573 -25.46 -17.24 21.90
CA PHE A 573 -26.84 -17.62 21.65
C PHE A 573 -27.78 -17.32 22.82
N ASP A 574 -27.25 -17.00 24.00
CA ASP A 574 -28.05 -16.78 25.20
C ASP A 574 -28.70 -15.39 25.23
N ASN A 575 -29.81 -15.31 25.98
CA ASN A 575 -30.46 -14.03 26.28
C ASN A 575 -29.64 -13.29 27.33
N GLY A 576 -29.05 -12.15 26.97
CA GLY A 576 -28.22 -11.34 27.88
C GLY A 576 -26.75 -11.27 27.50
N PHE A 577 -26.33 -11.93 26.42
CA PHE A 577 -25.00 -11.73 25.83
C PHE A 577 -24.70 -10.24 25.60
N TYR A 578 -23.49 -9.83 25.95
CA TYR A 578 -22.99 -8.46 25.83
C TYR A 578 -21.57 -8.49 25.28
N PHE A 579 -21.12 -7.36 24.74
CA PHE A 579 -19.72 -7.18 24.38
C PHE A 579 -19.02 -6.33 25.44
N THR A 580 -17.77 -6.60 25.72
CA THR A 580 -16.99 -5.83 26.69
C THR A 580 -16.18 -4.76 25.98
N GLN A 581 -16.10 -3.57 26.56
CA GLN A 581 -15.07 -2.58 26.21
C GLN A 581 -13.96 -2.62 27.25
N VAL A 582 -12.71 -2.71 26.78
CA VAL A 582 -11.55 -2.63 27.68
C VAL A 582 -11.52 -1.24 28.31
N LYS A 583 -11.34 -1.20 29.64
CA LYS A 583 -11.27 0.03 30.42
C LYS A 583 -9.82 0.41 30.68
N ILE A 584 -9.40 1.57 30.20
CA ILE A 584 -8.06 2.12 30.37
C ILE A 584 -8.03 3.02 31.61
N PRO A 585 -7.31 2.65 32.68
CA PRO A 585 -7.23 3.47 33.89
C PRO A 585 -6.59 4.82 33.60
N ARG A 586 -7.18 5.92 34.09
CA ARG A 586 -6.62 7.26 33.89
C ARG A 586 -5.31 7.51 34.64
N ASN A 587 -5.07 6.75 35.70
CA ASN A 587 -3.90 6.87 36.59
C ASN A 587 -3.65 8.30 37.11
N ASP A 588 -4.69 9.15 37.16
CA ASP A 588 -4.68 10.54 37.61
C ASP A 588 -5.15 10.71 39.07
N GLY A 589 -5.35 9.59 39.78
CA GLY A 589 -5.85 9.56 41.15
C GLY A 589 -7.38 9.61 41.29
N THR A 590 -8.14 9.67 40.18
CA THR A 590 -9.61 9.73 40.22
C THR A 590 -10.28 8.35 40.35
N ASN A 591 -9.53 7.25 40.18
CA ASN A 591 -10.04 5.88 40.02
C ASN A 591 -11.08 5.74 38.87
N LEU A 592 -11.03 6.64 37.89
CA LEU A 592 -11.81 6.56 36.66
C LEU A 592 -11.03 5.85 35.56
N ALA A 593 -11.77 5.34 34.58
CA ALA A 593 -11.22 4.73 33.38
C ALA A 593 -11.99 5.25 32.16
N ASP A 594 -11.30 5.30 31.03
CA ASP A 594 -11.90 5.58 29.72
C ASP A 594 -11.99 4.28 28.92
N TYR A 595 -12.91 4.20 27.96
CA TYR A 595 -12.96 3.04 27.07
C TYR A 595 -11.83 3.11 26.05
N LEU A 596 -11.14 1.99 25.86
CA LEU A 596 -10.06 1.84 24.88
C LEU A 596 -10.54 2.35 23.51
N LEU A 597 -9.81 3.33 22.96
CA LEU A 597 -10.04 3.87 21.62
C LEU A 597 -11.51 4.21 21.31
N SER A 598 -12.25 4.73 22.30
CA SER A 598 -13.64 5.16 22.13
C SER A 598 -13.78 6.11 20.94
N ASP A 599 -14.77 5.86 20.08
CA ASP A 599 -15.09 6.63 18.88
C ASP A 599 -13.97 6.70 17.81
N VAL A 600 -12.92 5.87 17.94
CA VAL A 600 -11.95 5.63 16.86
C VAL A 600 -12.49 4.52 15.96
N ASN A 601 -12.56 4.78 14.65
CA ASN A 601 -13.03 3.78 13.69
C ASN A 601 -11.97 2.71 13.42
N ILE A 602 -12.14 1.54 14.02
CA ILE A 602 -11.23 0.40 13.88
C ILE A 602 -11.59 -0.41 12.63
N THR A 603 -10.70 -0.44 11.64
CA THR A 603 -10.95 -1.04 10.31
C THR A 603 -10.51 -2.50 10.25
N CYS A 604 -9.44 -2.86 10.93
CA CYS A 604 -8.88 -4.21 10.95
C CYS A 604 -8.19 -4.50 12.29
N ILE A 605 -8.22 -5.76 12.72
CA ILE A 605 -7.54 -6.25 13.93
C ILE A 605 -6.80 -7.53 13.54
N THR A 606 -5.52 -7.61 13.89
CA THR A 606 -4.72 -8.84 13.73
C THR A 606 -3.98 -9.13 15.02
N ILE A 607 -3.89 -10.42 15.39
CA ILE A 607 -3.28 -10.88 16.63
C ILE A 607 -1.90 -11.44 16.32
N ASP A 608 -0.87 -10.97 17.04
CA ASP A 608 0.48 -11.50 16.88
C ASP A 608 0.79 -12.67 17.82
N GLY A 609 1.93 -13.35 17.62
CA GLY A 609 2.34 -14.50 18.43
C GLY A 609 2.49 -14.22 19.94
N GLY A 610 2.58 -12.95 20.36
CA GLY A 610 2.56 -12.52 21.76
C GLY A 610 1.14 -12.26 22.31
N ASN A 611 0.11 -12.66 21.57
CA ASN A 611 -1.30 -12.34 21.82
C ASN A 611 -1.63 -10.84 21.81
N ARG A 612 -0.75 -10.00 21.26
CA ARG A 612 -0.94 -8.54 21.19
C ARG A 612 -1.86 -8.19 20.03
N LYS A 613 -2.50 -7.03 20.13
CA LYS A 613 -3.51 -6.59 19.17
C LYS A 613 -2.92 -5.49 18.30
N TRP A 614 -2.75 -5.77 17.01
CA TRP A 614 -2.52 -4.76 15.99
C TRP A 614 -3.87 -4.26 15.49
N MET A 615 -4.15 -2.96 15.66
CA MET A 615 -5.41 -2.35 15.26
C MET A 615 -5.15 -1.25 14.22
N GLY A 616 -5.68 -1.44 13.01
CA GLY A 616 -5.71 -0.41 11.98
C GLY A 616 -6.94 0.47 12.12
N THR A 617 -6.82 1.72 11.69
CA THR A 617 -7.91 2.71 11.81
C THR A 617 -8.18 3.44 10.50
N SER A 618 -9.34 4.09 10.43
CA SER A 618 -9.64 5.06 9.38
C SER A 618 -9.20 6.46 9.83
N GLY A 619 -7.95 6.82 9.49
CA GLY A 619 -7.42 8.18 9.63
C GLY A 619 -6.61 8.46 10.89
N ASN A 620 -6.28 7.44 11.69
CA ASN A 620 -5.46 7.58 12.90
C ASN A 620 -4.34 6.52 12.98
N GLY A 621 -3.96 5.96 11.82
CA GLY A 621 -2.85 5.02 11.69
C GLY A 621 -3.08 3.69 12.41
N VAL A 622 -2.01 3.16 13.01
CA VAL A 622 -1.94 1.81 13.59
C VAL A 622 -1.62 1.87 15.08
N TYR A 623 -2.36 1.10 15.89
CA TYR A 623 -2.08 0.86 17.29
C TYR A 623 -1.57 -0.56 17.52
N LEU A 624 -0.54 -0.72 18.36
CA LEU A 624 -0.15 -2.00 18.94
C LEU A 624 -0.49 -1.98 20.43
N LEU A 625 -1.34 -2.89 20.88
CA LEU A 625 -1.76 -3.01 22.28
C LEU A 625 -1.26 -4.30 22.92
N SER A 626 -1.07 -4.29 24.24
CA SER A 626 -0.78 -5.49 25.04
C SER A 626 -1.84 -6.58 24.87
N SER A 627 -1.54 -7.79 25.36
CA SER A 627 -2.46 -8.92 25.25
C SER A 627 -3.82 -8.68 25.91
N ASP A 628 -3.89 -7.90 26.98
CA ASP A 628 -5.13 -7.50 27.65
C ASP A 628 -5.76 -6.22 27.07
N GLY A 629 -5.08 -5.56 26.12
CA GLY A 629 -5.49 -4.29 25.53
C GLY A 629 -5.35 -3.06 26.43
N ILE A 630 -4.72 -3.18 27.62
CA ILE A 630 -4.61 -2.09 28.59
C ILE A 630 -3.44 -1.14 28.27
N GLU A 631 -2.32 -1.67 27.80
CA GLU A 631 -1.13 -0.89 27.47
C GLU A 631 -1.05 -0.64 25.97
N MET A 632 -0.89 0.63 25.58
CA MET A 632 -0.51 1.02 24.22
C MET A 632 1.01 0.91 24.08
N ILE A 633 1.47 -0.07 23.32
CA ILE A 633 2.90 -0.36 23.13
C ILE A 633 3.49 0.53 22.03
N GLU A 634 2.78 0.67 20.91
CA GLU A 634 3.16 1.55 19.79
C GLU A 634 1.92 2.26 19.21
N HIS A 635 2.13 3.45 18.65
CA HIS A 635 1.16 4.15 17.81
C HIS A 635 1.88 4.81 16.64
N PHE A 636 1.56 4.36 15.43
CA PHE A 636 2.17 4.83 14.19
C PHE A 636 1.19 5.65 13.38
N THR A 637 1.62 6.85 12.99
CA THR A 637 0.93 7.74 12.05
C THR A 637 1.88 8.20 10.95
N THR A 638 1.36 8.78 9.89
CA THR A 638 2.17 9.37 8.81
C THR A 638 3.08 10.51 9.28
N GLU A 639 2.73 11.15 10.41
CA GLU A 639 3.48 12.24 11.03
C GLU A 639 4.67 11.75 11.85
N ASN A 640 4.52 10.62 12.57
CA ASN A 640 5.54 10.13 13.50
C ASN A 640 6.34 8.92 12.97
N SER A 641 6.01 8.42 11.77
CA SER A 641 6.60 7.20 11.21
C SER A 641 6.64 7.20 9.67
N PRO A 642 7.39 6.27 9.04
CA PRO A 642 7.37 6.04 7.60
C PRO A 642 6.04 5.52 7.03
N LEU A 643 5.01 5.30 7.86
CA LEU A 643 3.67 4.95 7.40
C LEU A 643 3.23 5.89 6.27
N ILE A 644 2.67 5.32 5.20
CA ILE A 644 2.37 6.03 3.96
C ILE A 644 0.95 6.60 3.93
N SER A 645 0.04 6.07 4.75
CA SER A 645 -1.29 6.64 5.00
C SER A 645 -1.81 6.25 6.38
N ASP A 646 -2.59 7.14 6.99
CA ASP A 646 -3.28 6.91 8.26
C ASP A 646 -4.59 6.11 8.09
N ASN A 647 -5.01 5.84 6.85
CA ASN A 647 -6.13 4.97 6.53
C ASN A 647 -5.64 3.53 6.29
N ILE A 648 -5.83 2.68 7.28
CA ILE A 648 -5.41 1.28 7.24
C ILE A 648 -6.60 0.42 6.79
N GLU A 649 -6.41 -0.37 5.75
CA GLU A 649 -7.46 -1.23 5.18
C GLU A 649 -7.33 -2.67 5.67
N SER A 650 -6.10 -3.17 5.84
CA SER A 650 -5.83 -4.54 6.26
C SER A 650 -4.46 -4.68 6.94
N ILE A 651 -4.32 -5.68 7.80
CA ILE A 651 -3.06 -6.04 8.47
C ILE A 651 -2.83 -7.54 8.35
N ALA A 652 -1.65 -7.94 7.89
CA ALA A 652 -1.21 -9.34 7.91
C ALA A 652 0.15 -9.46 8.61
N ILE A 653 0.42 -10.59 9.26
CA ILE A 653 1.66 -10.80 10.01
C ILE A 653 2.33 -12.07 9.48
N ASP A 654 3.60 -11.97 9.10
CA ASP A 654 4.46 -13.14 8.96
C ASP A 654 4.91 -13.55 10.37
N GLY A 655 4.24 -14.55 10.93
CA GLY A 655 4.52 -15.03 12.28
C GLY A 655 5.92 -15.61 12.42
N SER A 656 6.55 -16.06 11.34
CA SER A 656 7.90 -16.65 11.40
C SER A 656 9.00 -15.61 11.61
N THR A 657 8.83 -14.41 11.06
CA THR A 657 9.80 -13.30 11.13
C THR A 657 9.35 -12.19 12.08
N GLY A 658 8.06 -12.12 12.38
CA GLY A 658 7.43 -11.01 13.10
C GLY A 658 7.20 -9.76 12.24
N GLU A 659 7.37 -9.84 10.92
CA GLU A 659 7.08 -8.74 10.01
C GLU A 659 5.57 -8.51 9.90
N VAL A 660 5.15 -7.27 10.12
CA VAL A 660 3.75 -6.85 10.10
C VAL A 660 3.51 -5.97 8.89
N PHE A 661 2.65 -6.41 7.99
CA PHE A 661 2.28 -5.71 6.77
C PHE A 661 1.00 -4.90 6.98
N PHE A 662 1.04 -3.63 6.60
CA PHE A 662 -0.08 -2.69 6.63
C PHE A 662 -0.51 -2.35 5.21
N GLY A 663 -1.67 -2.85 4.81
CA GLY A 663 -2.35 -2.45 3.59
C GLY A 663 -3.07 -1.13 3.84
N THR A 664 -2.75 -0.11 3.06
CA THR A 664 -3.34 1.23 3.18
C THR A 664 -3.99 1.66 1.87
N ASP A 665 -4.77 2.73 1.90
CA ASP A 665 -5.36 3.35 0.70
C ASP A 665 -4.31 4.00 -0.24
N ALA A 666 -3.05 4.08 0.19
CA ALA A 666 -1.90 4.57 -0.58
C ALA A 666 -0.91 3.46 -1.01
N GLY A 667 -1.19 2.20 -0.66
CA GLY A 667 -0.32 1.05 -0.95
C GLY A 667 0.16 0.31 0.29
N LEU A 668 1.23 -0.47 0.15
CA LEU A 668 1.70 -1.42 1.17
C LEU A 668 2.99 -0.97 1.84
N VAL A 669 3.05 -1.13 3.16
CA VAL A 669 4.24 -0.89 3.99
C VAL A 669 4.32 -1.95 5.09
N SER A 670 5.52 -2.38 5.48
CA SER A 670 5.71 -3.28 6.61
C SER A 670 6.52 -2.65 7.74
N TYR A 671 6.34 -3.20 8.93
CA TYR A 671 7.14 -2.95 10.12
C TYR A 671 7.63 -4.29 10.69
N LEU A 672 8.94 -4.44 10.85
CA LEU A 672 9.51 -5.59 11.52
C LEU A 672 9.17 -5.53 13.01
N GLY A 673 8.20 -6.32 13.45
CA GLY A 673 7.69 -6.39 14.82
C GLY A 673 8.65 -7.02 15.83
N THR A 674 8.15 -7.30 17.03
CA THR A 674 8.92 -7.90 18.16
C THR A 674 8.32 -9.22 18.65
N ALA A 675 7.28 -9.72 17.99
CA ALA A 675 6.66 -10.99 18.31
C ALA A 675 6.83 -11.92 17.11
N THR A 676 7.18 -13.16 17.37
CA THR A 676 7.11 -14.26 16.41
C THR A 676 6.14 -15.30 16.93
N ASP A 677 5.71 -16.23 16.08
CA ASP A 677 4.88 -17.34 16.51
C ASP A 677 5.61 -18.22 17.52
N PRO A 678 4.90 -18.68 18.57
CA PRO A 678 5.49 -19.54 19.58
C PRO A 678 5.70 -20.96 19.05
N ALA A 679 6.80 -21.59 19.49
CA ALA A 679 6.99 -23.03 19.29
C ALA A 679 6.00 -23.82 20.14
N GLY A 680 5.60 -25.01 19.67
CA GLY A 680 4.72 -25.91 20.43
C GLY A 680 5.39 -26.59 21.64
N SER A 681 6.73 -26.59 21.71
CA SER A 681 7.49 -27.11 22.86
C SER A 681 8.90 -26.52 22.90
N LEU A 682 9.48 -26.44 24.11
CA LEU A 682 10.89 -26.09 24.29
C LEU A 682 11.79 -27.29 23.97
N SER A 683 12.77 -27.08 23.07
CA SER A 683 13.78 -28.09 22.75
C SER A 683 15.11 -27.45 22.37
N ASP A 684 16.20 -28.19 22.61
CA ASP A 684 17.57 -27.77 22.25
C ASP A 684 17.75 -27.60 20.73
N ASP A 685 16.95 -28.30 19.92
CA ASP A 685 16.99 -28.25 18.45
C ASP A 685 16.27 -27.00 17.89
N ASN A 686 15.29 -26.46 18.63
CA ASN A 686 14.49 -25.32 18.20
C ASN A 686 15.08 -23.99 18.67
N ILE A 687 15.70 -23.94 19.85
CA ILE A 687 16.22 -22.71 20.41
C ILE A 687 17.43 -22.19 19.61
N LYS A 688 17.31 -20.99 19.04
CA LYS A 688 18.38 -20.37 18.26
C LYS A 688 18.76 -19.02 18.86
N VAL A 689 20.06 -18.73 18.85
CA VAL A 689 20.60 -17.44 19.29
C VAL A 689 21.33 -16.80 18.13
N TYR A 690 20.96 -15.57 17.77
CA TYR A 690 21.65 -14.80 16.75
C TYR A 690 21.71 -13.30 17.08
N PRO A 691 22.79 -12.60 16.71
CA PRO A 691 24.04 -13.17 16.19
C PRO A 691 24.78 -13.96 17.27
N ASN A 692 25.46 -15.04 16.88
CA ASN A 692 26.28 -15.85 17.78
C ASN A 692 27.49 -16.41 17.00
N PRO A 693 28.73 -15.97 17.27
CA PRO A 693 29.12 -15.07 18.35
C PRO A 693 28.66 -13.62 18.13
N VAL A 694 28.39 -12.92 19.23
CA VAL A 694 28.18 -11.48 19.28
C VAL A 694 29.54 -10.80 19.17
N ARG A 695 29.81 -10.17 18.03
CA ARG A 695 31.10 -9.55 17.73
C ARG A 695 31.27 -8.15 18.34
N PRO A 696 32.51 -7.65 18.48
CA PRO A 696 32.77 -6.36 19.12
C PRO A 696 32.00 -5.20 18.49
N GLU A 697 31.94 -5.18 17.15
CA GLU A 697 31.26 -4.20 16.30
C GLU A 697 29.73 -4.30 16.33
N TYR A 698 29.16 -5.41 16.81
CA TYR A 698 27.72 -5.59 16.88
C TYR A 698 27.12 -4.90 18.12
N THR A 699 26.38 -3.82 17.90
CA THR A 699 25.70 -3.06 18.96
C THR A 699 24.18 -3.26 19.00
N GLY A 700 23.65 -4.13 18.14
CA GLY A 700 22.22 -4.46 18.05
C GLY A 700 21.73 -5.43 19.13
N ARG A 701 20.48 -5.89 18.99
CA ARG A 701 19.85 -6.86 19.89
C ARG A 701 20.29 -8.29 19.59
N ILE A 702 20.42 -9.09 20.63
CA ILE A 702 20.66 -10.53 20.53
C ILE A 702 19.29 -11.20 20.64
N TYR A 703 18.94 -11.97 19.62
CA TYR A 703 17.65 -12.63 19.47
C TYR A 703 17.78 -14.07 19.95
N ILE A 704 16.80 -14.50 20.75
CA ILE A 704 16.64 -15.88 21.21
C ILE A 704 15.27 -16.32 20.71
N THR A 705 15.25 -17.19 19.70
CA THR A 705 14.02 -17.65 19.04
C THR A 705 13.78 -19.14 19.24
N GLY A 706 12.60 -19.62 18.87
CA GLY A 706 12.17 -21.01 19.08
C GLY A 706 11.63 -21.25 20.50
N LEU A 707 11.22 -20.19 21.19
CA LEU A 707 10.63 -20.26 22.52
C LEU A 707 9.13 -20.56 22.44
N MET A 708 8.54 -21.03 23.54
CA MET A 708 7.10 -21.09 23.69
C MET A 708 6.55 -19.70 24.08
N ARG A 709 5.24 -19.51 23.96
CA ARG A 709 4.57 -18.33 24.51
C ARG A 709 4.81 -18.27 26.03
N ASP A 710 5.04 -17.07 26.54
CA ASP A 710 5.24 -16.79 27.96
C ASP A 710 6.39 -17.58 28.63
N THR A 711 7.46 -17.87 27.87
CA THR A 711 8.67 -18.55 28.37
C THR A 711 9.47 -17.65 29.31
N ASP A 712 9.80 -18.11 30.52
CA ASP A 712 10.73 -17.43 31.44
C ASP A 712 12.17 -17.62 30.96
N VAL A 713 12.82 -16.52 30.58
CA VAL A 713 14.18 -16.49 30.06
C VAL A 713 15.12 -15.86 31.08
N LYS A 714 16.19 -16.55 31.42
CA LYS A 714 17.28 -16.05 32.28
C LYS A 714 18.62 -16.17 31.58
N ILE A 715 19.32 -15.06 31.44
CA ILE A 715 20.67 -15.02 30.88
C ILE A 715 21.66 -14.96 32.04
N VAL A 716 22.54 -15.96 32.14
CA VAL A 716 23.54 -16.07 33.21
C VAL A 716 24.96 -16.13 32.64
N SER A 717 25.94 -15.63 33.39
CA SER A 717 27.35 -15.85 33.06
C SER A 717 27.78 -17.31 33.29
N ALA A 718 28.95 -17.71 32.80
CA ALA A 718 29.53 -19.03 33.11
C ALA A 718 29.71 -19.34 34.60
N SER A 719 29.71 -18.30 35.47
CA SER A 719 29.74 -18.46 36.93
C SER A 719 28.36 -18.61 37.58
N GLY A 720 27.27 -18.58 36.79
CA GLY A 720 25.88 -18.63 37.26
C GLY A 720 25.29 -17.29 37.67
N TYR A 721 26.05 -16.18 37.60
CA TYR A 721 25.53 -14.85 37.91
C TYR A 721 24.46 -14.40 36.90
N LEU A 722 23.29 -13.98 37.38
CA LEU A 722 22.18 -13.46 36.56
C LEU A 722 22.53 -12.11 35.93
N VAL A 723 22.51 -12.06 34.61
CA VAL A 723 22.87 -10.90 33.79
C VAL A 723 21.62 -10.16 33.33
N ASN A 724 20.64 -10.90 32.80
CA ASN A 724 19.34 -10.38 32.36
C ASN A 724 18.26 -11.46 32.54
N SER A 725 17.00 -11.06 32.58
CA SER A 725 15.84 -11.93 32.71
C SER A 725 14.58 -11.27 32.14
N GLY A 726 13.66 -12.04 31.61
CA GLY A 726 12.33 -11.58 31.23
C GLY A 726 11.51 -12.69 30.58
N THR A 727 10.36 -12.34 30.02
CA THR A 727 9.44 -13.29 29.37
C THR A 727 9.50 -13.13 27.86
N SER A 728 9.38 -14.23 27.11
CA SER A 728 9.28 -14.17 25.65
C SER A 728 8.02 -13.43 25.19
N VAL A 729 8.10 -12.77 24.04
CA VAL A 729 6.95 -12.22 23.31
C VAL A 729 6.70 -13.16 22.14
N GLY A 730 5.69 -14.01 22.28
CA GLY A 730 5.51 -15.17 21.40
C GLY A 730 6.73 -16.10 21.46
N GLY A 731 7.30 -16.43 20.30
CA GLY A 731 8.44 -17.34 20.17
C GLY A 731 9.82 -16.72 20.37
N GLU A 732 9.90 -15.44 20.76
CA GLU A 732 11.16 -14.69 20.80
C GLU A 732 11.41 -13.96 22.13
N TYR A 733 12.67 -13.92 22.55
CA TYR A 733 13.16 -13.01 23.59
C TYR A 733 14.37 -12.22 23.06
N THR A 734 14.41 -10.91 23.28
CA THR A 734 15.50 -10.05 22.82
C THR A 734 16.33 -9.50 23.98
N TRP A 735 17.65 -9.41 23.76
CA TRP A 735 18.61 -8.91 24.75
C TRP A 735 19.58 -7.89 24.14
N ASP A 736 19.71 -6.71 24.75
CA ASP A 736 20.61 -5.65 24.28
C ASP A 736 22.12 -5.88 24.58
N GLY A 737 22.48 -7.06 25.09
CA GLY A 737 23.86 -7.38 25.46
C GLY A 737 24.37 -6.62 26.69
N LYS A 738 23.47 -6.01 27.48
CA LYS A 738 23.81 -5.28 28.72
C LYS A 738 23.32 -6.04 29.94
N ASN A 739 23.97 -5.81 31.08
CA ASN A 739 23.48 -6.28 32.37
C ASN A 739 22.36 -5.38 32.91
N LYS A 740 21.70 -5.79 34.00
CA LYS A 740 20.65 -4.98 34.67
C LYS A 740 21.07 -3.55 35.06
N GLY A 741 22.37 -3.27 35.15
CA GLY A 741 22.90 -1.92 35.40
C GLY A 741 23.14 -1.09 34.13
N GLY A 742 22.68 -1.56 32.96
CA GLY A 742 22.84 -0.87 31.67
C GLY A 742 24.26 -0.89 31.10
N LYS A 743 25.17 -1.72 31.64
CA LYS A 743 26.55 -1.84 31.12
C LYS A 743 26.66 -3.04 30.18
N ARG A 744 27.26 -2.84 29.00
CA ARG A 744 27.55 -3.93 28.07
C ARG A 744 28.40 -5.00 28.75
N VAL A 745 28.06 -6.26 28.53
CA VAL A 745 28.73 -7.39 29.20
C VAL A 745 30.14 -7.63 28.67
N ALA A 746 30.99 -8.29 29.46
CA ALA A 746 32.36 -8.64 29.07
C ALA A 746 32.41 -9.81 28.08
N SER A 747 33.53 -10.01 27.40
CA SER A 747 33.74 -11.20 26.56
C SER A 747 33.61 -12.47 27.39
N GLY A 748 32.96 -13.50 26.84
CA GLY A 748 32.75 -14.75 27.53
C GLY A 748 31.55 -15.53 27.00
N VAL A 749 31.35 -16.72 27.57
CA VAL A 749 30.17 -17.55 27.31
C VAL A 749 29.10 -17.22 28.35
N TYR A 750 27.90 -16.92 27.85
CA TYR A 750 26.68 -16.75 28.62
C TYR A 750 25.72 -17.88 28.30
N TYR A 751 24.88 -18.25 29.25
CA TYR A 751 23.88 -19.29 29.11
C TYR A 751 22.50 -18.66 29.16
N VAL A 752 21.65 -19.05 28.22
CA VAL A 752 20.22 -18.75 28.21
C VAL A 752 19.52 -19.95 28.83
N LEU A 753 18.86 -19.74 29.95
CA LEU A 753 18.01 -20.73 30.60
C LEU A 753 16.57 -20.34 30.25
N ALA A 754 15.89 -21.18 29.51
CA ALA A 754 14.49 -20.98 29.12
C ALA A 754 13.64 -22.05 29.80
N ALA A 755 12.53 -21.65 30.43
CA ALA A 755 11.57 -22.56 31.04
C ALA A 755 10.14 -22.15 30.66
N ASP A 756 9.25 -23.12 30.48
CA ASP A 756 7.83 -22.81 30.27
C ASP A 756 7.23 -22.08 31.49
N ALA A 757 6.07 -21.46 31.30
CA ALA A 757 5.42 -20.64 32.33
C ALA A 757 5.11 -21.40 33.64
N GLU A 758 4.95 -22.72 33.57
CA GLU A 758 4.68 -23.59 34.72
C GLU A 758 5.96 -24.18 35.34
N GLY A 759 7.12 -24.03 34.68
CA GLY A 759 8.41 -24.61 35.07
C GLY A 759 8.54 -26.11 34.83
N ASN A 760 7.68 -26.71 34.00
CA ASN A 760 7.60 -28.15 33.77
C ASN A 760 8.64 -28.66 32.76
N SER A 761 9.02 -27.81 31.81
CA SER A 761 10.02 -28.08 30.77
C SER A 761 10.95 -26.88 30.60
N GLY A 762 12.17 -27.15 30.15
CA GLY A 762 13.16 -26.11 29.91
C GLY A 762 14.30 -26.55 28.99
N THR A 763 14.97 -25.58 28.40
CA THR A 763 16.10 -25.77 27.48
C THR A 763 17.21 -24.77 27.80
N VAL A 764 18.42 -25.05 27.32
CA VAL A 764 19.59 -24.20 27.53
C VAL A 764 20.28 -23.89 26.21
N ALA A 765 20.43 -22.60 25.90
CA ALA A 765 21.27 -22.14 24.79
C ALA A 765 22.53 -21.41 25.30
N LYS A 766 23.51 -21.22 24.41
CA LYS A 766 24.78 -20.53 24.72
C LYS A 766 24.96 -19.32 23.82
N ILE A 767 25.43 -18.22 24.40
CA ILE A 767 25.81 -16.99 23.70
C ILE A 767 27.31 -16.77 23.89
N LEU A 768 28.07 -16.67 22.81
CA LEU A 768 29.47 -16.26 22.86
C LEU A 768 29.58 -14.77 22.57
N VAL A 769 30.05 -13.97 23.53
CA VAL A 769 30.32 -12.54 23.33
C VAL A 769 31.82 -12.32 23.19
N ILE A 770 32.22 -11.61 22.13
CA ILE A 770 33.60 -11.26 21.82
C ILE A 770 33.72 -9.73 21.81
N ARG A 771 34.76 -9.20 22.46
CA ARG A 771 35.16 -7.79 22.43
C ARG A 771 36.51 -7.62 21.78
#